data_AF-A0A8J3HBE3-F1
#
_entry.id   AF-A0A8J3HBE3-F1
#
_cell.length_a   1.000
_cell.length_b   1.000
_cell.length_c   1.000
_cell.angle_alpha   90.00
_cell.angle_beta   90.00
_cell.angle_gamma   90.00
#
_symmetry.space_group_name_H-M   'P 1'
#
loop_
_entity.id
_entity.type
_entity.pdbx_description
1 polymer ?
#
loop_
_entity_poly.entity_id
_entity_poly.type
_entity_poly.pdbx_seq_one_letter_code
_entity_poly.pdbx_strand_id
1 'polypeptide(L)'
;MFLFMMIAACFGVLQLALLGSVTRSVRMANLLLAVSVGLYGCGAVAVILQLLYTRGVALLTGDSVSEVVRTASYSMDPIIEEVVKVLPLLALVAFRRIRAQWSLTDFALLGAAAGAGFGLVEATMRWSHQASSAVGGPIDGWTIPLGFGGVYVPGPFQIVGSWLPAPVVDAGAFVGTGSMDVNLHLVWSMLAGFGVGLLVRGRGWQRWLGLLPWLYAALDHMAYNHDLARPGENAGIWFFSAPVRAIEDVHWLLPVVVLVVAGALDWRRIRAGKAALPDVLLAAERGGRPAIAALGRFATVGLPWTPILAMRFALLRRSLMYAYDPAVLDQLHGQVRSAREHIDQAGDPAAWRALNARRAVAAPPSPPKNMLVRHWQPLLSLVLVLPSLAFLVAGGFPATSWIQRLLSTSFMFAVVTMFAIAALAMVAWGLFNTVRGLPTAFREPYADTAVSVAFRSSVAAGALGVGALSLSKVLTGGGANDPTVSNVHILDAISQMTNILGFGLLALSLLLIFAAFMGGTGGLGGALVGVLVRISLQELLQMIAMAGIGVLGALGAMLAMASSGGGSGSGQSSGSSEGKGSGESSGEGKGSSEGSGEGKGSGEGKGQGESSGEGEGKAEPQRELTEDEKWDQATRARDQAAEAQNTTGEVAESYSTPESAIGQVEGKATVIDKVPTENAGLRSQGYTETWYVEDAEGTQWTVARNPRTGQFTGAHPSSSNF
;
A
#
# COMPACT_ATOMS: atom_id res chain seq x y z
N MET A 1 4.56 18.82 8.60
CA MET A 1 5.80 18.06 8.86
C MET A 1 5.68 16.60 8.45
N PHE A 2 4.86 15.74 9.10
CA PHE A 2 4.70 14.33 8.68
C PHE A 2 4.39 14.17 7.18
N LEU A 3 3.49 14.99 6.65
CA LEU A 3 3.18 15.00 5.22
C LEU A 3 4.43 15.18 4.35
N PHE A 4 5.36 16.06 4.72
CA PHE A 4 6.54 16.36 3.91
C PHE A 4 7.62 15.28 4.06
N MET A 5 7.78 14.71 5.27
CA MET A 5 8.58 13.51 5.50
C MET A 5 8.11 12.34 4.62
N MET A 6 6.78 12.13 4.55
CA MET A 6 6.18 11.09 3.71
C MET A 6 6.37 11.37 2.21
N ILE A 7 6.22 12.63 1.77
CA ILE A 7 6.45 13.02 0.38
C ILE A 7 7.93 12.77 0.00
N ALA A 8 8.88 13.15 0.86
CA ALA A 8 10.31 12.89 0.65
C ALA A 8 10.60 11.39 0.46
N ALA A 9 10.12 10.54 1.39
CA ALA A 9 10.27 9.09 1.31
C ALA A 9 9.67 8.51 0.01
N CYS A 10 8.46 8.94 -0.36
CA CYS A 10 7.79 8.48 -1.58
C CYS A 10 8.48 9.00 -2.85
N PHE A 11 9.04 10.20 -2.82
CA PHE A 11 9.67 10.83 -3.97
C PHE A 11 10.98 10.11 -4.37
N GLY A 12 11.80 9.70 -3.41
CA GLY A 12 12.97 8.86 -3.69
C GLY A 12 12.61 7.54 -4.40
N VAL A 13 11.53 6.89 -3.94
CA VAL A 13 11.00 5.67 -4.59
C VAL A 13 10.48 5.97 -6.00
N LEU A 14 9.81 7.11 -6.19
CA LEU A 14 9.34 7.55 -7.51
C LEU A 14 10.51 7.76 -8.48
N GLN A 15 11.57 8.45 -8.05
CA GLN A 15 12.78 8.68 -8.85
C GLN A 15 13.37 7.34 -9.34
N LEU A 16 13.57 6.38 -8.42
CA LEU A 16 14.10 5.07 -8.79
C LEU A 16 13.15 4.27 -9.69
N ALA A 17 11.84 4.33 -9.44
CA ALA A 17 10.85 3.63 -10.26
C ALA A 17 10.70 4.20 -11.68
N LEU A 18 11.02 5.49 -11.87
CA LEU A 18 11.12 6.13 -13.18
C LEU A 18 12.39 5.65 -13.91
N LEU A 19 13.54 5.63 -13.23
CA LEU A 19 14.79 5.11 -13.79
C LEU A 19 14.70 3.62 -14.16
N GLY A 20 14.08 2.81 -13.29
CA GLY A 20 13.83 1.38 -13.52
C GLY A 20 12.61 1.09 -14.40
N SER A 21 11.93 2.10 -14.96
CA SER A 21 10.63 1.93 -15.64
C SER A 21 10.67 1.04 -16.88
N VAL A 22 11.83 0.93 -17.52
CA VAL A 22 12.05 0.14 -18.72
C VAL A 22 12.02 -1.37 -18.41
N THR A 23 12.53 -1.76 -17.24
CA THR A 23 12.71 -3.17 -16.85
C THR A 23 11.77 -3.64 -15.74
N ARG A 24 11.26 -2.76 -14.87
CA ARG A 24 10.36 -3.17 -13.78
C ARG A 24 9.04 -3.77 -14.27
N SER A 25 8.57 -4.83 -13.62
CA SER A 25 7.26 -5.44 -13.83
C SER A 25 6.25 -5.13 -12.71
N VAL A 26 6.72 -4.62 -11.56
CA VAL A 26 5.86 -4.22 -10.44
C VAL A 26 5.23 -2.84 -10.67
N ARG A 27 3.98 -2.68 -10.22
CA ARG A 27 3.24 -1.42 -10.30
C ARG A 27 3.71 -0.41 -9.27
N MET A 28 3.58 0.88 -9.58
CA MET A 28 3.85 1.96 -8.62
C MET A 28 3.00 1.82 -7.35
N ALA A 29 1.75 1.38 -7.48
CA ALA A 29 0.89 1.11 -6.33
C ALA A 29 1.51 0.09 -5.35
N ASN A 30 2.17 -0.96 -5.85
CA ASN A 30 2.83 -1.94 -4.98
C ASN A 30 4.14 -1.41 -4.39
N LEU A 31 4.83 -0.50 -5.08
CA LEU A 31 5.99 0.19 -4.52
C LEU A 31 5.55 1.12 -3.36
N LEU A 32 4.47 1.88 -3.53
CA LEU A 32 3.93 2.72 -2.45
C LEU A 32 3.33 1.88 -1.30
N LEU A 33 2.72 0.73 -1.60
CA LEU A 33 2.34 -0.24 -0.57
C LEU A 33 3.57 -0.82 0.13
N ALA A 34 4.69 -1.06 -0.57
CA ALA A 34 5.93 -1.50 0.06
C ALA A 34 6.53 -0.43 0.99
N VAL A 35 6.43 0.86 0.66
CA VAL A 35 6.72 1.96 1.61
C VAL A 35 5.84 1.83 2.86
N SER A 36 4.56 1.56 2.68
CA SER A 36 3.65 1.35 3.82
C SER A 36 4.02 0.09 4.62
N VAL A 37 4.45 -0.99 3.97
CA VAL A 37 4.94 -2.19 4.65
C VAL A 37 6.21 -1.89 5.45
N GLY A 38 7.12 -1.08 4.91
CA GLY A 38 8.27 -0.57 5.65
C GLY A 38 7.87 0.17 6.93
N LEU A 39 6.92 1.10 6.79
CA LEU A 39 6.41 1.93 7.89
C LEU A 39 5.71 1.12 8.99
N TYR A 40 4.77 0.24 8.60
CA TYR A 40 3.90 -0.48 9.54
C TYR A 40 4.41 -1.88 9.88
N GLY A 41 4.71 -2.68 8.86
CA GLY A 41 5.07 -4.08 9.00
C GLY A 41 6.51 -4.26 9.52
N CYS A 42 7.48 -3.73 8.77
CA CYS A 42 8.89 -3.84 9.13
C CYS A 42 9.19 -3.11 10.44
N GLY A 43 8.69 -1.88 10.61
CA GLY A 43 8.83 -1.13 11.86
C GLY A 43 8.34 -1.92 13.09
N ALA A 44 7.11 -2.46 13.06
CA ALA A 44 6.55 -3.21 14.18
C ALA A 44 7.35 -4.49 14.49
N VAL A 45 7.77 -5.25 13.47
CA VAL A 45 8.57 -6.47 13.68
C VAL A 45 9.95 -6.14 14.23
N ALA A 46 10.61 -5.08 13.75
CA ALA A 46 11.90 -4.64 14.26
C ALA A 46 11.81 -4.28 15.75
N VAL A 47 10.79 -3.49 16.15
CA VAL A 47 10.54 -3.14 17.56
C VAL A 47 10.45 -4.40 18.44
N ILE A 48 9.64 -5.38 18.02
CA ILE A 48 9.43 -6.61 18.78
C ILE A 48 10.75 -7.38 18.92
N LEU A 49 11.49 -7.56 17.83
CA LEU A 49 12.74 -8.31 17.84
C LEU A 49 13.83 -7.61 18.67
N GLN A 50 13.95 -6.30 18.56
CA GLN A 50 14.90 -5.50 19.36
C GLN A 50 14.55 -5.56 20.85
N LEU A 51 13.27 -5.47 21.21
CA LEU A 51 12.83 -5.63 22.61
C LEU A 51 13.11 -7.02 23.16
N LEU A 52 12.86 -8.07 22.37
CA LEU A 52 13.15 -9.46 22.78
C LEU A 52 14.65 -9.68 22.92
N TYR A 53 15.45 -9.20 21.97
CA TYR A 53 16.91 -9.31 22.00
C TYR A 53 17.49 -8.60 23.22
N THR A 54 17.17 -7.33 23.41
CA THR A 54 17.76 -6.51 24.48
C THR A 54 17.37 -7.01 25.87
N ARG A 55 16.10 -7.39 26.09
CA ARG A 55 15.66 -7.98 27.37
C ARG A 55 16.24 -9.37 27.60
N GLY A 56 16.32 -10.19 26.56
CA GLY A 56 16.91 -11.52 26.64
C GLY A 56 18.39 -11.47 27.00
N VAL A 57 19.16 -10.61 26.33
CA VAL A 57 20.59 -10.43 26.61
C VAL A 57 20.81 -9.84 28.01
N ALA A 58 20.03 -8.83 28.42
CA ALA A 58 20.13 -8.29 29.78
C ALA A 58 19.84 -9.36 30.85
N LEU A 59 18.82 -10.19 30.62
CA LEU A 59 18.50 -11.31 31.51
C LEU A 59 19.64 -12.35 31.59
N LEU A 60 20.31 -12.63 30.46
CA LEU A 60 21.36 -13.64 30.37
C LEU A 60 22.72 -13.16 30.90
N THR A 61 23.03 -11.88 30.72
CA THR A 61 24.33 -11.27 31.08
C THR A 61 24.33 -10.69 32.50
N GLY A 62 23.17 -10.27 32.99
CA GLY A 62 23.05 -9.49 34.23
C GLY A 62 23.30 -7.98 34.03
N ASP A 63 23.61 -7.55 32.80
CA ASP A 63 23.82 -6.15 32.47
C ASP A 63 22.51 -5.36 32.55
N SER A 64 22.62 -4.04 32.76
CA SER A 64 21.45 -3.18 32.70
C SER A 64 20.86 -3.17 31.30
N VAL A 65 19.53 -3.14 31.19
CA VAL A 65 18.84 -3.03 29.88
C VAL A 65 19.39 -1.83 29.11
N SER A 66 19.63 -0.69 29.77
CA SER A 66 20.18 0.51 29.13
C SER A 66 21.55 0.27 28.46
N GLU A 67 22.41 -0.53 29.08
CA GLU A 67 23.76 -0.81 28.55
C GLU A 67 23.73 -1.79 27.38
N VAL A 68 22.93 -2.85 27.50
CA VAL A 68 22.70 -3.81 26.41
C VAL A 68 22.12 -3.09 25.20
N VAL A 69 21.11 -2.28 25.44
CA VAL A 69 20.41 -1.47 24.43
C VAL A 69 21.43 -0.53 23.76
N ARG A 70 22.26 0.22 24.53
CA ARG A 70 23.35 1.05 23.97
C ARG A 70 24.32 0.30 23.08
N THR A 71 24.66 -0.94 23.42
CA THR A 71 25.56 -1.74 22.59
C THR A 71 24.84 -2.31 21.37
N ALA A 72 23.57 -2.69 21.52
CA ALA A 72 22.74 -3.24 20.46
C ALA A 72 22.50 -2.24 19.32
N SER A 73 22.34 -0.94 19.61
CA SER A 73 22.00 0.09 18.59
C SER A 73 22.95 0.16 17.40
N TYR A 74 24.23 -0.10 17.64
CA TYR A 74 25.24 -0.09 16.59
C TYR A 74 25.75 -1.49 16.23
N SER A 75 25.39 -2.53 16.98
CA SER A 75 25.83 -3.91 16.71
C SER A 75 24.74 -4.79 16.11
N MET A 76 23.64 -5.01 16.83
CA MET A 76 22.60 -5.96 16.43
C MET A 76 21.37 -5.32 15.84
N ASP A 77 20.99 -4.12 16.28
CA ASP A 77 19.80 -3.44 15.76
C ASP A 77 19.90 -3.24 14.23
N PRO A 78 21.02 -2.77 13.66
CA PRO A 78 21.17 -2.66 12.20
C PRO A 78 20.95 -3.99 11.47
N ILE A 79 21.47 -5.10 12.02
CA ILE A 79 21.30 -6.43 11.43
C ILE A 79 19.82 -6.86 11.49
N ILE A 80 19.18 -6.71 12.66
CA ILE A 80 17.75 -7.02 12.83
C ILE A 80 16.95 -6.23 11.81
N GLU A 81 17.22 -4.94 11.68
CA GLU A 81 16.52 -4.06 10.76
C GLU A 81 16.72 -4.45 9.30
N GLU A 82 17.95 -4.71 8.85
CA GLU A 82 18.20 -5.13 7.47
C GLU A 82 17.57 -6.49 7.14
N VAL A 83 17.47 -7.42 8.10
CA VAL A 83 16.69 -8.66 7.93
C VAL A 83 15.20 -8.36 7.78
N VAL A 84 14.66 -7.53 8.68
CA VAL A 84 13.23 -7.25 8.73
C VAL A 84 12.76 -6.44 7.53
N LYS A 85 13.59 -5.53 6.99
CA LYS A 85 13.30 -4.75 5.78
C LYS A 85 13.15 -5.63 4.53
N VAL A 86 13.89 -6.74 4.43
CA VAL A 86 13.76 -7.70 3.31
C VAL A 86 12.79 -8.86 3.56
N LEU A 87 12.33 -9.06 4.80
CA LEU A 87 11.40 -10.13 5.16
C LEU A 87 10.13 -10.18 4.30
N PRO A 88 9.48 -9.04 3.95
CA PRO A 88 8.31 -9.07 3.06
C PRO A 88 8.63 -9.65 1.67
N LEU A 89 9.83 -9.37 1.14
CA LEU A 89 10.28 -9.91 -0.14
C LEU A 89 10.53 -11.42 -0.01
N LEU A 90 11.22 -11.86 1.05
CA LEU A 90 11.49 -13.26 1.34
C LEU A 90 10.19 -14.08 1.47
N ALA A 91 9.19 -13.55 2.17
CA ALA A 91 7.89 -14.18 2.31
C ALA A 91 7.17 -14.33 0.95
N LEU A 92 7.22 -13.31 0.09
CA LEU A 92 6.58 -13.36 -1.22
C LEU A 92 7.27 -14.31 -2.20
N VAL A 93 8.60 -14.38 -2.19
CA VAL A 93 9.33 -15.29 -3.09
C VAL A 93 9.28 -16.76 -2.68
N ALA A 94 8.84 -17.06 -1.47
CA ALA A 94 8.49 -18.43 -1.09
C ALA A 94 7.41 -19.01 -2.02
N PHE A 95 6.55 -18.14 -2.59
CA PHE A 95 5.55 -18.53 -3.56
C PHE A 95 6.13 -18.59 -4.98
N ARG A 96 6.21 -19.81 -5.53
CA ARG A 96 6.82 -20.10 -6.84
C ARG A 96 6.30 -19.19 -7.96
N ARG A 97 4.99 -18.90 -7.96
CA ARG A 97 4.35 -18.05 -8.98
C ARG A 97 4.83 -16.60 -8.95
N ILE A 98 5.03 -16.05 -7.75
CA ILE A 98 5.47 -14.65 -7.59
C ILE A 98 6.93 -14.52 -8.00
N ARG A 99 7.81 -15.38 -7.45
CA ARG A 99 9.24 -15.37 -7.83
C ARG A 99 9.49 -15.63 -9.32
N ALA A 100 8.57 -16.33 -9.99
CA ALA A 100 8.65 -16.58 -11.42
C ALA A 100 8.55 -15.31 -12.26
N GLN A 101 7.80 -14.31 -11.80
CA GLN A 101 7.39 -13.16 -12.61
C GLN A 101 8.23 -11.90 -12.40
N TRP A 102 9.09 -11.91 -11.38
CA TRP A 102 9.86 -10.72 -11.00
C TRP A 102 11.25 -10.66 -11.65
N SER A 103 11.64 -9.43 -11.93
CA SER A 103 12.95 -9.01 -12.42
C SER A 103 13.89 -8.66 -11.27
N LEU A 104 15.20 -8.54 -11.55
CA LEU A 104 16.14 -8.03 -10.54
C LEU A 104 15.82 -6.58 -10.18
N THR A 105 15.34 -5.80 -11.14
CA THR A 105 14.87 -4.43 -10.94
C THR A 105 13.72 -4.38 -9.94
N ASP A 106 12.77 -5.32 -10.01
CA ASP A 106 11.63 -5.38 -9.09
C ASP A 106 12.06 -5.61 -7.64
N PHE A 107 13.01 -6.52 -7.43
CA PHE A 107 13.60 -6.79 -6.12
C PHE A 107 14.30 -5.57 -5.53
N ALA A 108 15.12 -4.88 -6.33
CA ALA A 108 15.81 -3.68 -5.89
C ALA A 108 14.82 -2.55 -5.54
N LEU A 109 13.81 -2.32 -6.37
CA LEU A 109 12.81 -1.27 -6.13
C LEU A 109 11.88 -1.57 -4.94
N LEU A 110 11.47 -2.83 -4.75
CA LEU A 110 10.67 -3.23 -3.59
C LEU A 110 11.47 -3.12 -2.28
N GLY A 111 12.76 -3.49 -2.32
CA GLY A 111 13.68 -3.27 -1.20
C GLY A 111 13.83 -1.79 -0.88
N ALA A 112 14.14 -0.96 -1.88
CA ALA A 112 14.24 0.49 -1.73
C ALA A 112 12.97 1.11 -1.10
N ALA A 113 11.79 0.67 -1.56
CA ALA A 113 10.52 1.12 -1.03
C ALA A 113 10.30 0.71 0.42
N ALA A 114 10.56 -0.54 0.79
CA ALA A 114 10.48 -1.00 2.18
C ALA A 114 11.44 -0.22 3.09
N GLY A 115 12.68 0.02 2.65
CA GLY A 115 13.65 0.84 3.37
C GLY A 115 13.22 2.30 3.53
N ALA A 116 12.68 2.93 2.48
CA ALA A 116 12.16 4.29 2.55
C ALA A 116 11.01 4.41 3.58
N GLY A 117 10.14 3.40 3.62
CA GLY A 117 9.09 3.28 4.63
C GLY A 117 9.62 3.10 6.05
N PHE A 118 10.70 2.32 6.20
CA PHE A 118 11.36 2.12 7.48
C PHE A 118 11.99 3.43 7.99
N GLY A 119 12.75 4.14 7.15
CA GLY A 119 13.29 5.46 7.52
C GLY A 119 12.18 6.48 7.84
N LEU A 120 11.03 6.38 7.16
CA LEU A 120 9.85 7.20 7.49
C LEU A 120 9.28 6.89 8.87
N VAL A 121 9.22 5.62 9.31
CA VAL A 121 8.70 5.30 10.65
C VAL A 121 9.60 5.89 11.73
N GLU A 122 10.91 5.79 11.55
CA GLU A 122 11.90 6.35 12.48
C GLU A 122 11.77 7.87 12.60
N ALA A 123 11.72 8.57 11.46
CA ALA A 123 11.51 10.02 11.44
C ALA A 123 10.16 10.42 12.04
N THR A 124 9.10 9.65 11.77
CA THR A 124 7.76 9.95 12.27
C THR A 124 7.68 9.80 13.78
N MET A 125 8.23 8.71 14.33
CA MET A 125 8.22 8.45 15.77
C MET A 125 8.97 9.54 16.55
N ARG A 126 10.10 10.04 16.03
CA ARG A 126 10.87 11.12 16.67
C ARG A 126 10.21 12.50 16.54
N TRP A 127 9.80 12.87 15.33
CA TRP A 127 9.66 14.30 14.99
C TRP A 127 8.23 14.76 14.67
N SER A 128 7.31 13.86 14.35
CA SER A 128 5.99 14.26 13.83
C SER A 128 5.10 14.98 14.83
N HIS A 129 5.31 14.78 16.13
CA HIS A 129 4.56 15.38 17.23
C HIS A 129 5.19 16.69 17.76
N GLN A 130 6.30 17.13 17.18
CA GLN A 130 7.06 18.30 17.65
C GLN A 130 6.76 19.58 16.86
N ALA A 131 5.59 19.68 16.22
CA ALA A 131 5.27 20.81 15.35
C ALA A 131 5.27 22.16 16.09
N SER A 132 4.99 22.17 17.40
CA SER A 132 5.01 23.38 18.22
C SER A 132 6.40 23.97 18.43
N SER A 133 7.45 23.14 18.32
CA SER A 133 8.85 23.54 18.53
C SER A 133 9.56 23.87 17.23
N ALA A 134 8.95 23.54 16.10
CA ALA A 134 9.53 23.69 14.78
C ALA A 134 9.47 25.14 14.29
N VAL A 135 10.57 25.62 13.71
CA VAL A 135 10.74 26.98 13.18
C VAL A 135 10.95 26.90 11.68
N GLY A 136 10.23 27.71 10.91
CA GLY A 136 10.31 27.73 9.44
C GLY A 136 8.95 27.88 8.78
N GLY A 137 8.88 27.56 7.49
CA GLY A 137 7.71 27.81 6.64
C GLY A 137 7.37 26.64 5.70
N PRO A 138 6.13 26.60 5.17
CA PRO A 138 5.68 25.50 4.30
C PRO A 138 6.37 25.44 2.93
N ILE A 139 7.08 26.49 2.53
CA ILE A 139 7.83 26.55 1.27
C ILE A 139 9.26 26.06 1.50
N ASP A 140 9.93 26.62 2.49
CA ASP A 140 11.34 26.35 2.75
C ASP A 140 11.52 25.05 3.51
N GLY A 141 10.68 24.73 4.48
CA GLY A 141 10.85 23.59 5.39
C GLY A 141 10.87 24.03 6.84
N TRP A 142 11.21 23.12 7.75
CA TRP A 142 11.22 23.39 9.19
C TRP A 142 12.45 22.83 9.88
N THR A 143 13.03 23.62 10.77
CA THR A 143 14.05 23.18 11.72
C THR A 143 13.40 22.87 13.06
N ILE A 144 13.70 21.71 13.63
CA ILE A 144 13.34 21.32 14.99
C ILE A 144 14.60 21.43 15.84
N PRO A 145 14.71 22.44 16.73
CA PRO A 145 15.90 22.64 17.55
C PRO A 145 16.03 21.57 18.64
N LEU A 146 17.25 21.07 18.83
CA LEU A 146 17.63 20.05 19.82
C LEU A 146 18.91 20.49 20.55
N GLY A 147 18.74 21.37 21.54
CA GLY A 147 19.87 21.97 22.24
C GLY A 147 20.73 22.81 21.29
N PHE A 148 22.02 22.45 21.14
CA PHE A 148 22.96 23.11 20.23
C PHE A 148 22.92 22.60 18.78
N GLY A 149 22.12 21.55 18.51
CA GLY A 149 21.88 21.00 17.17
C GLY A 149 20.41 21.09 16.77
N GLY A 150 20.03 20.37 15.71
CA GLY A 150 18.63 20.26 15.30
C GLY A 150 18.47 19.34 14.10
N VAL A 151 17.22 18.99 13.80
CA VAL A 151 16.88 18.28 12.56
C VAL A 151 16.09 19.18 11.64
N TYR A 152 16.22 18.94 10.35
CA TYR A 152 15.57 19.71 9.32
C TYR A 152 14.59 18.83 8.52
N VAL A 153 13.35 19.30 8.39
CA VAL A 153 12.29 18.70 7.59
C VAL A 153 12.18 19.49 6.29
N PRO A 154 12.41 18.86 5.11
CA PRO A 154 12.53 19.59 3.86
C PRO A 154 11.20 20.12 3.34
N GLY A 155 11.24 21.30 2.72
CA GLY A 155 10.13 21.88 1.96
C GLY A 155 9.92 21.21 0.58
N PRO A 156 8.79 21.47 -0.10
CA PRO A 156 8.45 20.81 -1.37
C PRO A 156 9.48 21.02 -2.48
N PHE A 157 10.05 22.23 -2.60
CA PHE A 157 11.04 22.53 -3.63
C PHE A 157 12.38 21.82 -3.38
N GLN A 158 12.78 21.69 -2.12
CA GLN A 158 13.97 20.94 -1.74
C GLN A 158 13.78 19.45 -1.99
N ILE A 159 12.60 18.91 -1.68
CA ILE A 159 12.27 17.51 -2.00
C ILE A 159 12.37 17.28 -3.51
N VAL A 160 11.71 18.11 -4.32
CA VAL A 160 11.69 17.92 -5.78
C VAL A 160 13.07 18.13 -6.42
N GLY A 161 13.86 19.08 -5.89
CA GLY A 161 15.20 19.40 -6.39
C GLY A 161 16.31 18.47 -5.89
N SER A 162 16.02 17.54 -4.98
CA SER A 162 17.02 16.68 -4.37
C SER A 162 17.02 15.26 -4.95
N TRP A 163 18.16 14.59 -4.82
CA TRP A 163 18.33 13.21 -5.20
C TRP A 163 18.05 12.30 -3.99
N LEU A 164 17.02 11.46 -4.09
CA LEU A 164 16.62 10.49 -3.06
C LEU A 164 16.48 11.13 -1.65
N PRO A 165 15.65 12.17 -1.48
CA PRO A 165 15.59 12.94 -0.24
C PRO A 165 15.30 12.08 0.99
N ALA A 166 16.10 12.28 2.04
CA ALA A 166 15.79 11.78 3.36
C ALA A 166 14.53 12.48 3.94
N PRO A 167 13.72 11.79 4.78
CA PRO A 167 12.56 12.39 5.43
C PRO A 167 12.92 13.54 6.37
N VAL A 168 14.10 13.46 6.99
CA VAL A 168 14.72 14.46 7.84
C VAL A 168 16.24 14.44 7.61
N VAL A 169 16.92 15.55 7.84
CA VAL A 169 18.38 15.70 7.74
C VAL A 169 18.93 16.42 8.96
N ASP A 170 20.25 16.34 9.19
CA ASP A 170 20.89 17.16 10.23
C ASP A 170 20.81 18.66 9.85
N ALA A 171 20.33 19.50 10.76
CA ALA A 171 20.13 20.91 10.48
C ALA A 171 21.45 21.66 10.31
N GLY A 172 22.51 21.26 11.03
CA GLY A 172 23.85 21.86 10.89
C GLY A 172 24.46 21.55 9.53
N ALA A 173 24.41 20.29 9.11
CA ALA A 173 24.85 19.85 7.79
C ALA A 173 24.07 20.55 6.67
N PHE A 174 22.75 20.67 6.82
CA PHE A 174 21.90 21.36 5.86
C PHE A 174 22.24 22.86 5.75
N VAL A 175 22.42 23.56 6.88
CA VAL A 175 22.80 24.98 6.87
C VAL A 175 24.20 25.18 6.25
N GLY A 176 25.14 24.27 6.50
CA GLY A 176 26.50 24.37 5.97
C GLY A 176 26.62 24.09 4.46
N THR A 177 25.79 23.20 3.92
CA THR A 177 25.90 22.70 2.53
C THR A 177 24.78 23.16 1.61
N GLY A 178 23.62 23.52 2.16
CA GLY A 178 22.38 23.76 1.42
C GLY A 178 21.82 22.52 0.71
N SER A 179 22.40 21.33 0.94
CA SER A 179 22.03 20.09 0.26
C SER A 179 21.27 19.13 1.17
N MET A 180 20.34 18.39 0.56
CA MET A 180 19.62 17.31 1.22
C MET A 180 20.46 16.04 1.28
N ASP A 181 20.45 15.36 2.43
CA ASP A 181 21.03 14.02 2.53
C ASP A 181 20.19 13.00 1.76
N VAL A 182 20.89 11.96 1.30
CA VAL A 182 20.29 10.79 0.70
C VAL A 182 19.63 9.93 1.78
N ASN A 183 18.45 9.39 1.48
CA ASN A 183 17.78 8.42 2.33
C ASN A 183 18.58 7.11 2.41
N LEU A 184 19.44 6.95 3.42
CA LEU A 184 20.30 5.78 3.58
C LEU A 184 19.50 4.47 3.76
N HIS A 185 18.38 4.47 4.49
CA HIS A 185 17.53 3.28 4.62
C HIS A 185 17.02 2.79 3.26
N LEU A 186 16.66 3.72 2.36
CA LEU A 186 16.29 3.39 0.99
C LEU A 186 17.47 2.77 0.23
N VAL A 187 18.68 3.32 0.36
CA VAL A 187 19.89 2.81 -0.31
C VAL A 187 20.26 1.40 0.19
N TRP A 188 20.38 1.22 1.51
CA TRP A 188 20.70 -0.07 2.14
C TRP A 188 19.70 -1.15 1.76
N SER A 189 18.40 -0.84 1.88
CA SER A 189 17.37 -1.82 1.54
C SER A 189 17.26 -2.09 0.04
N MET A 190 17.67 -1.15 -0.82
CA MET A 190 17.80 -1.40 -2.25
C MET A 190 18.89 -2.42 -2.57
N LEU A 191 20.05 -2.29 -1.93
CA LEU A 191 21.17 -3.24 -2.04
C LEU A 191 20.75 -4.61 -1.51
N ALA A 192 20.16 -4.64 -0.33
CA ALA A 192 19.63 -5.85 0.29
C ALA A 192 18.56 -6.53 -0.60
N GLY A 193 17.61 -5.77 -1.13
CA GLY A 193 16.59 -6.23 -2.08
C GLY A 193 17.22 -6.79 -3.35
N PHE A 194 18.19 -6.10 -3.96
CA PHE A 194 18.94 -6.60 -5.10
C PHE A 194 19.66 -7.92 -4.78
N GLY A 195 20.26 -8.03 -3.59
CA GLY A 195 20.86 -9.26 -3.07
C GLY A 195 19.88 -10.43 -3.01
N VAL A 196 18.67 -10.20 -2.47
CA VAL A 196 17.57 -11.19 -2.50
C VAL A 196 17.23 -11.58 -3.94
N GLY A 197 17.18 -10.61 -4.85
CA GLY A 197 16.97 -10.87 -6.28
C GLY A 197 18.02 -11.81 -6.87
N LEU A 198 19.30 -11.60 -6.57
CA LEU A 198 20.39 -12.48 -7.01
C LEU A 198 20.29 -13.88 -6.41
N LEU A 199 19.93 -14.00 -5.13
CA LEU A 199 19.72 -15.30 -4.47
C LEU A 199 18.59 -16.10 -5.14
N VAL A 200 17.50 -15.42 -5.50
CA VAL A 200 16.31 -16.04 -6.09
C VAL A 200 16.50 -16.35 -7.58
N ARG A 201 17.16 -15.45 -8.34
CA ARG A 201 17.23 -15.48 -9.81
C ARG A 201 18.57 -15.99 -10.34
N GLY A 202 19.59 -16.06 -9.50
CA GLY A 202 20.93 -16.55 -9.85
C GLY A 202 20.96 -18.05 -10.14
N ARG A 203 21.99 -18.48 -10.86
CA ARG A 203 22.20 -19.90 -11.24
C ARG A 203 23.44 -20.44 -10.55
N GLY A 204 23.41 -21.74 -10.21
CA GLY A 204 24.55 -22.41 -9.57
C GLY A 204 25.06 -21.65 -8.33
N TRP A 205 26.39 -21.49 -8.23
CA TRP A 205 27.06 -20.80 -7.13
C TRP A 205 26.88 -19.28 -7.15
N GLN A 206 26.61 -18.67 -8.32
CA GLN A 206 26.48 -17.21 -8.48
C GLN A 206 25.34 -16.63 -7.65
N ARG A 207 24.32 -17.43 -7.30
CA ARG A 207 23.22 -17.00 -6.43
C ARG A 207 23.73 -16.49 -5.07
N TRP A 208 24.79 -17.09 -4.55
CA TRP A 208 25.36 -16.75 -3.25
C TRP A 208 26.04 -15.38 -3.22
N LEU A 209 26.38 -14.82 -4.38
CA LEU A 209 26.84 -13.42 -4.49
C LEU A 209 25.77 -12.44 -4.00
N GLY A 210 24.49 -12.84 -3.99
CA GLY A 210 23.42 -12.04 -3.42
C GLY A 210 23.51 -11.80 -1.90
N LEU A 211 24.33 -12.58 -1.18
CA LEU A 211 24.63 -12.29 0.24
C LEU A 211 25.53 -11.07 0.40
N LEU A 212 26.35 -10.72 -0.59
CA LEU A 212 27.32 -9.64 -0.47
C LEU A 212 26.66 -8.25 -0.37
N PRO A 213 25.68 -7.87 -1.23
CA PRO A 213 24.99 -6.59 -1.08
C PRO A 213 24.21 -6.46 0.23
N TRP A 214 23.62 -7.55 0.72
CA TRP A 214 22.92 -7.58 2.00
C TRP A 214 23.89 -7.41 3.17
N LEU A 215 25.00 -8.16 3.16
CA LEU A 215 26.03 -8.08 4.19
C LEU A 215 26.66 -6.69 4.22
N TYR A 216 26.95 -6.11 3.06
CA TYR A 216 27.43 -4.73 2.97
C TYR A 216 26.44 -3.76 3.61
N ALA A 217 25.14 -3.82 3.26
CA ALA A 217 24.12 -2.94 3.82
C ALA A 217 24.05 -3.03 5.36
N ALA A 218 24.15 -4.25 5.91
CA ALA A 218 24.16 -4.45 7.35
C ALA A 218 25.44 -3.88 8.01
N LEU A 219 26.62 -4.14 7.45
CA LEU A 219 27.90 -3.65 7.99
C LEU A 219 28.03 -2.13 7.90
N ASP A 220 27.55 -1.53 6.82
CA ASP A 220 27.57 -0.09 6.59
C ASP A 220 26.61 0.61 7.55
N HIS A 221 25.42 0.07 7.74
CA HIS A 221 24.47 0.55 8.73
C HIS A 221 25.00 0.41 10.17
N MET A 222 25.67 -0.69 10.50
CA MET A 222 26.39 -0.84 11.79
C MET A 222 27.45 0.24 11.98
N ALA A 223 28.27 0.49 10.96
CA ALA A 223 29.33 1.51 11.01
C ALA A 223 28.75 2.91 11.19
N TYR A 224 27.69 3.25 10.44
CA TYR A 224 26.97 4.51 10.56
C TYR A 224 26.40 4.72 11.96
N ASN A 225 25.70 3.73 12.51
CA ASN A 225 25.13 3.82 13.86
C ASN A 225 26.23 3.90 14.94
N HIS A 226 27.37 3.24 14.72
CA HIS A 226 28.50 3.35 15.63
C HIS A 226 29.03 4.78 15.68
N ASP A 227 29.20 5.45 14.53
CA ASP A 227 29.72 6.81 14.47
C ASP A 227 28.76 7.83 15.09
N LEU A 228 27.45 7.61 14.95
CA LEU A 228 26.44 8.39 15.66
C LEU A 228 26.48 8.17 17.18
N ALA A 229 26.67 6.92 17.63
CA ALA A 229 26.68 6.57 19.05
C ALA A 229 28.00 6.95 19.75
N ARG A 230 29.12 6.94 19.02
CA ARG A 230 30.48 7.17 19.53
C ARG A 230 31.32 8.03 18.59
N PRO A 231 31.01 9.34 18.51
CA PRO A 231 31.72 10.23 17.59
C PRO A 231 33.23 10.26 17.88
N GLY A 232 34.05 10.02 16.87
CA GLY A 232 35.52 10.10 16.96
C GLY A 232 36.21 8.87 17.57
N GLU A 233 35.48 7.83 17.98
CA GLU A 233 36.08 6.56 18.43
C GLU A 233 36.30 5.61 17.24
N ASN A 234 37.54 5.47 16.74
CA ASN A 234 37.89 4.49 15.71
C ASN A 234 38.79 3.36 16.25
N ALA A 235 38.37 2.72 17.34
CA ALA A 235 39.15 1.67 18.02
C ALA A 235 38.45 0.29 18.00
N GLY A 236 39.22 -0.78 18.20
CA GLY A 236 38.71 -2.15 18.29
C GLY A 236 38.22 -2.71 16.96
N ILE A 237 37.11 -3.46 16.99
CA ILE A 237 36.55 -4.11 15.79
C ILE A 237 36.12 -3.11 14.70
N TRP A 238 35.85 -1.85 15.07
CA TRP A 238 35.41 -0.79 14.16
C TRP A 238 36.51 -0.28 13.25
N PHE A 239 37.79 -0.55 13.56
CA PHE A 239 38.88 -0.36 12.61
C PHE A 239 38.67 -1.14 11.31
N PHE A 240 38.07 -2.32 11.39
CA PHE A 240 37.78 -3.16 10.22
C PHE A 240 36.57 -2.68 9.40
N SER A 241 35.87 -1.63 9.83
CA SER A 241 34.79 -1.02 9.03
C SER A 241 35.32 -0.12 7.90
N ALA A 242 36.61 0.24 7.90
CA ALA A 242 37.21 1.14 6.91
C ALA A 242 36.92 0.79 5.43
N PRO A 243 36.92 -0.48 4.99
CA PRO A 243 36.57 -0.82 3.60
C PRO A 243 35.12 -0.54 3.25
N VAL A 244 34.22 -0.63 4.24
CA VAL A 244 32.80 -0.32 4.09
C VAL A 244 32.62 1.20 4.03
N ARG A 245 33.29 1.93 4.93
CA ARG A 245 33.28 3.40 4.96
C ARG A 245 33.85 4.05 3.71
N ALA A 246 34.78 3.39 3.03
CA ALA A 246 35.37 3.89 1.78
C ALA A 246 34.33 4.13 0.66
N ILE A 247 33.09 3.66 0.82
CA ILE A 247 32.01 3.77 -0.15
C ILE A 247 30.95 4.81 0.30
N GLU A 248 31.05 5.38 1.50
CA GLU A 248 30.11 6.37 2.06
C GLU A 248 29.93 7.59 1.17
N ASP A 249 31.03 8.18 0.69
CA ASP A 249 31.04 9.36 -0.19
C ASP A 249 30.29 9.13 -1.53
N VAL A 250 30.03 7.86 -1.89
CA VAL A 250 29.36 7.48 -3.12
C VAL A 250 28.05 6.73 -2.90
N HIS A 251 27.51 6.70 -1.67
CA HIS A 251 26.19 6.09 -1.38
C HIS A 251 25.08 6.62 -2.27
N TRP A 252 25.12 7.91 -2.60
CA TRP A 252 24.17 8.55 -3.51
C TRP A 252 24.15 7.91 -4.91
N LEU A 253 25.28 7.34 -5.37
CA LEU A 253 25.41 6.74 -6.69
C LEU A 253 25.04 5.25 -6.70
N LEU A 254 25.12 4.56 -5.56
CA LEU A 254 24.88 3.11 -5.46
C LEU A 254 23.51 2.67 -6.03
N PRO A 255 22.38 3.37 -5.77
CA PRO A 255 21.09 3.03 -6.38
C PRO A 255 21.13 3.02 -7.92
N VAL A 256 21.84 3.97 -8.53
CA VAL A 256 21.98 4.03 -9.99
C VAL A 256 22.80 2.85 -10.49
N VAL A 257 23.92 2.53 -9.83
CA VAL A 257 24.75 1.36 -10.18
C VAL A 257 23.94 0.08 -10.12
N VAL A 258 23.16 -0.12 -9.03
CA VAL A 258 22.27 -1.27 -8.87
C VAL A 258 21.24 -1.34 -9.99
N LEU A 259 20.58 -0.24 -10.35
CA LEU A 259 19.61 -0.21 -11.45
C LEU A 259 20.25 -0.48 -12.81
N VAL A 260 21.46 0.03 -13.06
CA VAL A 260 22.19 -0.22 -14.30
C VAL A 260 22.52 -1.71 -14.42
N VAL A 261 23.06 -2.32 -13.36
CA VAL A 261 23.41 -3.75 -13.35
C VAL A 261 22.15 -4.62 -13.48
N ALA A 262 21.13 -4.39 -12.66
CA ALA A 262 19.86 -5.11 -12.71
C ALA A 262 19.19 -4.94 -14.08
N GLY A 263 19.11 -3.69 -14.55
CA GLY A 263 18.50 -3.32 -15.82
C GLY A 263 19.21 -3.93 -17.02
N ALA A 264 20.54 -3.99 -17.04
CA ALA A 264 21.29 -4.63 -18.12
C ALA A 264 21.01 -6.14 -18.23
N LEU A 265 20.89 -6.83 -17.08
CA LEU A 265 20.55 -8.24 -17.03
C LEU A 265 19.09 -8.50 -17.43
N ASP A 266 18.18 -7.67 -16.93
CA ASP A 266 16.74 -7.76 -17.22
C ASP A 266 16.43 -7.41 -18.68
N TRP A 267 17.11 -6.42 -19.25
CA TRP A 267 16.95 -6.02 -20.65
C TRP A 267 17.29 -7.13 -21.64
N ARG A 268 18.32 -7.94 -21.34
CA ARG A 268 18.65 -9.14 -22.15
C ARG A 268 17.49 -10.12 -22.16
N ARG A 269 16.83 -10.34 -21.01
CA ARG A 269 15.66 -11.23 -20.91
C ARG A 269 14.45 -10.67 -21.65
N ILE A 270 14.15 -9.38 -21.50
CA ILE A 270 13.06 -8.74 -22.24
C ILE A 270 13.27 -8.89 -23.75
N ARG A 271 14.48 -8.63 -24.26
CA ARG A 271 14.78 -8.76 -25.68
C ARG A 271 14.62 -10.20 -26.18
N ALA A 272 15.16 -11.18 -25.43
CA ALA A 272 15.00 -12.59 -25.76
C ALA A 272 13.52 -13.02 -25.77
N GLY A 273 12.75 -12.61 -24.76
CA GLY A 273 11.33 -12.93 -24.68
C GLY A 273 10.50 -12.30 -25.80
N LYS A 274 10.78 -11.04 -26.19
CA LYS A 274 10.14 -10.41 -27.36
C LYS A 274 10.44 -11.14 -28.67
N ALA A 275 11.66 -11.67 -28.83
CA ALA A 275 12.02 -12.46 -30.00
C ALA A 275 11.32 -13.83 -30.01
N ALA A 276 11.16 -14.45 -28.84
CA ALA A 276 10.51 -15.75 -28.69
C ALA A 276 8.97 -15.68 -28.82
N LEU A 277 8.35 -14.54 -28.46
CA LEU A 277 6.90 -14.36 -28.42
C LEU A 277 6.48 -13.13 -29.26
N PRO A 278 6.49 -13.22 -30.61
CA PRO A 278 6.14 -12.09 -31.47
C PRO A 278 4.64 -11.73 -31.45
N ASP A 279 3.79 -12.64 -31.02
CA ASP A 279 2.33 -12.47 -30.94
C ASP A 279 1.90 -11.54 -29.79
N VAL A 280 2.74 -11.38 -28.75
CA VAL A 280 2.51 -10.43 -27.65
C VAL A 280 3.02 -9.01 -27.91
N LEU A 281 3.56 -8.77 -29.10
CA LEU A 281 3.94 -7.43 -29.56
C LEU A 281 2.72 -6.70 -30.13
N LEU A 282 2.66 -5.37 -29.99
CA LEU A 282 1.63 -4.58 -30.66
C LEU A 282 1.79 -4.67 -32.19
N ALA A 283 0.71 -4.45 -32.94
CA ALA A 283 0.78 -4.45 -34.41
C ALA A 283 1.83 -3.47 -34.94
N ALA A 284 1.92 -2.29 -34.32
CA ALA A 284 2.94 -1.27 -34.62
C ALA A 284 4.37 -1.76 -34.33
N GLU A 285 4.58 -2.52 -33.25
CA GLU A 285 5.89 -3.09 -32.91
C GLU A 285 6.33 -4.14 -33.93
N ARG A 286 5.41 -5.01 -34.36
CA ARG A 286 5.68 -5.99 -35.43
C ARG A 286 6.01 -5.31 -36.76
N GLY A 287 5.42 -4.15 -37.03
CA GLY A 287 5.74 -3.30 -38.17
C GLY A 287 7.05 -2.50 -38.04
N GLY A 288 7.90 -2.81 -37.05
CA GLY A 288 9.21 -2.19 -36.86
C GLY A 288 9.24 -0.92 -36.01
N ARG A 289 8.09 -0.47 -35.46
CA ARG A 289 8.10 0.70 -34.57
C ARG A 289 8.63 0.35 -33.18
N PRO A 290 9.40 1.25 -32.54
CA PRO A 290 9.81 1.05 -31.15
C PRO A 290 8.61 0.90 -30.21
N ALA A 291 8.75 0.01 -29.22
CA ALA A 291 7.71 -0.27 -28.22
C ALA A 291 7.20 0.99 -27.50
N ILE A 292 8.12 1.88 -27.14
CA ILE A 292 7.81 3.13 -26.45
C ILE A 292 6.96 4.07 -27.32
N ALA A 293 7.22 4.12 -28.63
CA ALA A 293 6.45 4.93 -29.57
C ALA A 293 5.06 4.32 -29.81
N ALA A 294 4.97 2.99 -29.95
CA ALA A 294 3.68 2.29 -30.11
C ALA A 294 2.77 2.49 -28.90
N LEU A 295 3.30 2.27 -27.68
CA LEU A 295 2.55 2.47 -26.44
C LEU A 295 2.28 3.94 -26.15
N GLY A 296 3.23 4.83 -26.43
CA GLY A 296 3.06 6.27 -26.26
C GLY A 296 1.93 6.82 -27.12
N ARG A 297 1.85 6.38 -28.39
CA ARG A 297 0.72 6.73 -29.26
C ARG A 297 -0.60 6.26 -28.67
N PHE A 298 -0.70 5.00 -28.24
CA PHE A 298 -1.94 4.50 -27.63
C PHE A 298 -2.31 5.28 -26.36
N ALA A 299 -1.33 5.59 -25.51
CA ALA A 299 -1.53 6.31 -24.25
C ALA A 299 -2.14 7.71 -24.42
N THR A 300 -2.03 8.34 -25.59
CA THR A 300 -2.59 9.68 -25.83
C THR A 300 -4.00 9.66 -26.45
N VAL A 301 -4.51 8.50 -26.87
CA VAL A 301 -5.72 8.39 -27.71
C VAL A 301 -7.01 8.58 -26.90
N GLY A 302 -7.03 8.16 -25.64
CA GLY A 302 -8.23 8.18 -24.78
C GLY A 302 -7.87 8.55 -23.35
N LEU A 303 -7.39 9.78 -23.14
CA LEU A 303 -7.06 10.29 -21.82
C LEU A 303 -8.32 10.38 -20.93
N PRO A 304 -8.19 10.16 -19.60
CA PRO A 304 -6.98 9.78 -18.85
C PRO A 304 -6.73 8.27 -18.76
N TRP A 305 -7.55 7.44 -19.44
CA TRP A 305 -7.59 5.98 -19.21
C TRP A 305 -6.51 5.20 -19.96
N THR A 306 -6.26 5.56 -21.21
CA THR A 306 -5.31 4.86 -22.08
C THR A 306 -3.85 4.82 -21.57
N PRO A 307 -3.29 5.85 -20.88
CA PRO A 307 -1.99 5.73 -20.23
C PRO A 307 -1.95 4.64 -19.16
N ILE A 308 -3.02 4.51 -18.37
CA ILE A 308 -3.12 3.51 -17.30
C ILE A 308 -3.14 2.11 -17.91
N LEU A 309 -3.91 1.91 -18.99
CA LEU A 309 -3.98 0.65 -19.72
C LEU A 309 -2.64 0.31 -20.39
N ALA A 310 -1.99 1.28 -21.03
CA ALA A 310 -0.68 1.11 -21.65
C ALA A 310 0.38 0.67 -20.62
N MET A 311 0.40 1.32 -19.45
CA MET A 311 1.31 0.98 -18.37
C MET A 311 1.01 -0.42 -17.81
N ARG A 312 -0.26 -0.77 -17.57
CA ARG A 312 -0.65 -2.11 -17.12
C ARG A 312 -0.21 -3.19 -18.11
N PHE A 313 -0.43 -2.98 -19.39
CA PHE A 313 0.01 -3.89 -20.44
C PHE A 313 1.54 -4.03 -20.49
N ALA A 314 2.28 -2.92 -20.39
CA ALA A 314 3.74 -2.98 -20.36
C ALA A 314 4.28 -3.80 -19.18
N LEU A 315 3.68 -3.63 -18.00
CA LEU A 315 4.05 -4.37 -16.78
C LEU A 315 3.69 -5.85 -16.88
N LEU A 316 2.46 -6.17 -17.27
CA LEU A 316 1.99 -7.55 -17.45
C LEU A 316 2.84 -8.29 -18.49
N ARG A 317 3.14 -7.65 -19.63
CA ARG A 317 4.00 -8.21 -20.66
C ARG A 317 5.41 -8.46 -20.14
N ARG A 318 5.98 -7.58 -19.31
CA ARG A 318 7.31 -7.82 -18.71
C ARG A 318 7.28 -8.98 -17.71
N SER A 319 6.24 -9.11 -16.90
CA SER A 319 6.07 -10.27 -16.03
C SER A 319 6.05 -11.59 -16.82
N LEU A 320 5.40 -11.61 -17.99
CA LEU A 320 5.48 -12.75 -18.92
C LEU A 320 6.92 -13.01 -19.39
N MET A 321 7.68 -11.97 -19.75
CA MET A 321 9.08 -12.14 -20.19
C MET A 321 10.04 -12.63 -19.09
N TYR A 322 9.68 -12.46 -17.83
CA TYR A 322 10.46 -12.95 -16.69
C TYR A 322 10.06 -14.35 -16.22
N ALA A 323 8.83 -14.75 -16.54
CA ALA A 323 8.26 -16.05 -16.22
C ALA A 323 9.18 -17.18 -16.69
N TYR A 324 9.51 -18.08 -15.77
CA TYR A 324 10.29 -19.29 -16.06
C TYR A 324 9.56 -20.57 -15.65
N ASP A 325 8.39 -20.45 -15.04
CA ASP A 325 7.52 -21.57 -14.69
C ASP A 325 6.53 -21.80 -15.85
N PRO A 326 6.48 -22.99 -16.47
CA PRO A 326 5.64 -23.22 -17.65
C PRO A 326 4.15 -22.95 -17.41
N ALA A 327 3.61 -23.35 -16.25
CA ALA A 327 2.19 -23.15 -15.95
C ALA A 327 1.84 -21.66 -15.80
N VAL A 328 2.77 -20.86 -15.25
CA VAL A 328 2.62 -19.40 -15.14
C VAL A 328 2.76 -18.75 -16.52
N LEU A 329 3.70 -19.22 -17.34
CA LEU A 329 3.95 -18.71 -18.68
C LEU A 329 2.68 -18.82 -19.55
N ASP A 330 2.05 -19.99 -19.60
CA ASP A 330 0.87 -20.23 -20.45
C ASP A 330 -0.31 -19.33 -20.05
N GLN A 331 -0.57 -19.20 -18.74
CA GLN A 331 -1.65 -18.36 -18.23
C GLN A 331 -1.42 -16.87 -18.53
N LEU A 332 -0.18 -16.38 -18.29
CA LEU A 332 0.17 -15.00 -18.59
C LEU A 332 0.17 -14.72 -20.09
N HIS A 333 0.56 -15.69 -20.92
CA HIS A 333 0.61 -15.53 -22.37
C HIS A 333 -0.78 -15.24 -22.93
N GLY A 334 -1.79 -16.02 -22.53
CA GLY A 334 -3.19 -15.76 -22.89
C GLY A 334 -3.68 -14.38 -22.46
N GLN A 335 -3.36 -13.95 -21.24
CA GLN A 335 -3.77 -12.63 -20.73
C GLN A 335 -3.09 -11.48 -21.50
N VAL A 336 -1.79 -11.58 -21.77
CA VAL A 336 -1.05 -10.54 -22.50
C VAL A 336 -1.54 -10.46 -23.94
N ARG A 337 -1.77 -11.59 -24.60
CA ARG A 337 -2.31 -11.64 -25.97
C ARG A 337 -3.69 -10.98 -26.03
N SER A 338 -4.58 -11.32 -25.11
CA SER A 338 -5.90 -10.70 -25.03
C SER A 338 -5.79 -9.19 -24.78
N ALA A 339 -4.96 -8.75 -23.83
CA ALA A 339 -4.76 -7.31 -23.56
C ALA A 339 -4.18 -6.57 -24.78
N ARG A 340 -3.25 -7.18 -25.51
CA ARG A 340 -2.71 -6.65 -26.77
C ARG A 340 -3.80 -6.51 -27.82
N GLU A 341 -4.67 -7.52 -27.97
CA GLU A 341 -5.81 -7.50 -28.91
C GLU A 341 -6.75 -6.33 -28.64
N HIS A 342 -7.11 -6.11 -27.38
CA HIS A 342 -7.92 -4.96 -26.98
C HIS A 342 -7.23 -3.62 -27.23
N ILE A 343 -5.90 -3.51 -26.99
CA ILE A 343 -5.15 -2.28 -27.27
C ILE A 343 -5.11 -1.97 -28.76
N ASP A 344 -4.83 -2.96 -29.60
CA ASP A 344 -4.80 -2.78 -31.06
C ASP A 344 -6.19 -2.36 -31.59
N GLN A 345 -7.28 -2.91 -31.05
CA GLN A 345 -8.66 -2.53 -31.39
C GLN A 345 -9.04 -1.13 -30.89
N ALA A 346 -8.63 -0.77 -29.67
CA ALA A 346 -8.93 0.52 -29.04
C ALA A 346 -7.99 1.66 -29.48
N GLY A 347 -7.13 1.42 -30.47
CA GLY A 347 -6.15 2.39 -30.96
C GLY A 347 -6.72 3.53 -31.81
N ASP A 348 -8.01 3.53 -32.11
CA ASP A 348 -8.69 4.56 -32.91
C ASP A 348 -9.19 5.74 -32.06
N PRO A 349 -8.69 6.98 -32.28
CA PRO A 349 -9.20 8.19 -31.61
C PRO A 349 -10.67 8.50 -31.88
N ALA A 350 -11.23 8.08 -33.02
CA ALA A 350 -12.63 8.32 -33.32
C ALA A 350 -13.54 7.51 -32.38
N ALA A 351 -13.19 6.25 -32.10
CA ALA A 351 -13.92 5.41 -31.14
C ALA A 351 -13.99 6.03 -29.74
N TRP A 352 -12.88 6.58 -29.23
CA TRP A 352 -12.85 7.23 -27.91
C TRP A 352 -13.64 8.54 -27.89
N ARG A 353 -13.60 9.34 -28.95
CA ARG A 353 -14.44 10.55 -29.08
C ARG A 353 -15.92 10.20 -29.11
N ALA A 354 -16.30 9.18 -29.87
CA ALA A 354 -17.68 8.70 -29.93
C ALA A 354 -18.16 8.19 -28.55
N LEU A 355 -17.31 7.46 -27.83
CA LEU A 355 -17.64 6.93 -26.50
C LEU A 355 -17.78 8.05 -25.46
N ASN A 356 -16.91 9.07 -25.51
CA ASN A 356 -17.03 10.26 -24.66
C ASN A 356 -18.28 11.08 -25.00
N ALA A 357 -18.62 11.25 -26.28
CA ALA A 357 -19.84 11.93 -26.69
C ALA A 357 -21.09 11.16 -26.21
N ARG A 358 -21.13 9.84 -26.37
CA ARG A 358 -22.20 8.99 -25.84
C ARG A 358 -22.33 9.12 -24.32
N ARG A 359 -21.22 9.14 -23.58
CA ARG A 359 -21.24 9.34 -22.12
C ARG A 359 -21.70 10.73 -21.70
N ALA A 360 -21.41 11.76 -22.49
CA ALA A 360 -21.86 13.12 -22.22
C ALA A 360 -23.37 13.30 -22.43
N VAL A 361 -23.96 12.53 -23.36
CA VAL A 361 -25.40 12.55 -23.67
C VAL A 361 -26.18 11.53 -22.84
N ALA A 362 -25.53 10.45 -22.38
CA ALA A 362 -26.16 9.48 -21.49
C ALA A 362 -26.55 10.15 -20.18
N ALA A 363 -27.82 9.96 -19.78
CA ALA A 363 -28.27 10.34 -18.45
C ALA A 363 -27.34 9.68 -17.39
N PRO A 364 -26.97 10.41 -16.32
CA PRO A 364 -26.18 9.81 -15.27
C PRO A 364 -26.91 8.56 -14.76
N PRO A 365 -26.22 7.43 -14.60
CA PRO A 365 -26.86 6.23 -14.06
C PRO A 365 -27.50 6.61 -12.73
N SER A 366 -28.78 6.26 -12.55
CA SER A 366 -29.48 6.47 -11.29
C SER A 366 -28.61 5.92 -10.16
N PRO A 367 -28.32 6.71 -9.10
CA PRO A 367 -27.52 6.22 -8.00
C PRO A 367 -28.17 4.93 -7.49
N PRO A 368 -27.39 3.86 -7.26
CA PRO A 368 -27.97 2.61 -6.77
C PRO A 368 -28.75 2.93 -5.50
N LYS A 369 -30.00 2.44 -5.42
CA LYS A 369 -30.96 2.76 -4.33
C LYS A 369 -30.36 2.54 -2.93
N ASN A 370 -29.30 1.73 -2.82
CA ASN A 370 -28.59 1.39 -1.58
C ASN A 370 -27.13 1.89 -1.56
N MET A 371 -26.85 3.12 -2.01
CA MET A 371 -25.51 3.71 -1.95
C MET A 371 -24.91 3.70 -0.54
N LEU A 372 -25.71 4.00 0.49
CA LEU A 372 -25.26 3.99 1.88
C LEU A 372 -24.83 2.58 2.31
N VAL A 373 -25.61 1.56 1.98
CA VAL A 373 -25.29 0.14 2.28
C VAL A 373 -24.05 -0.33 1.52
N ARG A 374 -23.81 0.16 0.31
CA ARG A 374 -22.63 -0.23 -0.49
C ARG A 374 -21.35 0.49 -0.04
N HIS A 375 -21.46 1.67 0.56
CA HIS A 375 -20.33 2.56 0.80
C HIS A 375 -20.13 2.95 2.27
N TRP A 376 -20.90 2.40 3.22
CA TRP A 376 -20.76 2.72 4.64
C TRP A 376 -19.36 2.41 5.17
N GLN A 377 -18.70 1.35 4.68
CA GLN A 377 -17.35 0.97 5.15
C GLN A 377 -16.29 2.03 4.78
N PRO A 378 -16.14 2.46 3.51
CA PRO A 378 -15.30 3.60 3.17
C PRO A 378 -15.67 4.89 3.90
N LEU A 379 -16.97 5.20 4.02
CA LEU A 379 -17.44 6.42 4.69
C LEU A 379 -17.07 6.41 6.18
N LEU A 380 -17.33 5.32 6.88
CA LEU A 380 -16.93 5.14 8.27
C LEU A 380 -15.41 5.23 8.41
N SER A 381 -14.65 4.58 7.52
CA SER A 381 -13.19 4.65 7.54
C SER A 381 -12.67 6.07 7.36
N LEU A 382 -13.28 6.87 6.47
CA LEU A 382 -12.94 8.28 6.29
C LEU A 382 -13.21 9.10 7.56
N VAL A 383 -14.33 8.86 8.24
CA VAL A 383 -14.65 9.50 9.52
C VAL A 383 -13.63 9.11 10.60
N LEU A 384 -13.31 7.82 10.71
CA LEU A 384 -12.36 7.29 11.70
C LEU A 384 -10.93 7.82 11.51
N VAL A 385 -10.57 8.21 10.30
CA VAL A 385 -9.26 8.78 9.95
C VAL A 385 -9.14 10.27 10.29
N LEU A 386 -10.26 10.99 10.51
CA LEU A 386 -10.25 12.45 10.71
C LEU A 386 -9.33 12.90 11.86
N PRO A 387 -9.33 12.28 13.06
CA PRO A 387 -8.43 12.69 14.13
C PRO A 387 -6.96 12.53 13.76
N SER A 388 -6.60 11.47 13.03
CA SER A 388 -5.24 11.24 12.55
C SER A 388 -4.81 12.28 11.52
N LEU A 389 -5.69 12.64 10.58
CA LEU A 389 -5.41 13.72 9.61
C LEU A 389 -5.29 15.07 10.32
N ALA A 390 -6.16 15.33 11.29
CA ALA A 390 -6.09 16.54 12.10
C ALA A 390 -4.78 16.61 12.89
N PHE A 391 -4.30 15.50 13.46
CA PHE A 391 -3.07 15.47 14.25
C PHE A 391 -1.79 15.52 13.39
N LEU A 392 -1.68 14.64 12.39
CA LEU A 392 -0.44 14.44 11.61
C LEU A 392 -0.31 15.40 10.43
N VAL A 393 -1.43 15.73 9.78
CA VAL A 393 -1.43 16.58 8.59
C VAL A 393 -1.72 18.01 8.99
N ALA A 394 -2.94 18.30 9.46
CA ALA A 394 -3.32 19.67 9.78
C ALA A 394 -2.51 20.23 10.95
N GLY A 395 -2.37 19.47 12.04
CA GLY A 395 -1.61 19.87 13.23
C GLY A 395 -0.11 19.74 13.09
N GLY A 396 0.38 19.08 12.03
CA GLY A 396 1.80 18.87 11.79
C GLY A 396 2.54 20.10 11.26
N PHE A 397 1.91 21.29 11.21
CA PHE A 397 2.57 22.55 10.83
C PHE A 397 2.70 23.45 12.06
N PRO A 398 3.78 24.25 12.20
CA PRO A 398 3.93 25.14 13.35
C PRO A 398 2.77 26.10 13.55
N ALA A 399 2.27 26.69 12.46
CA ALA A 399 1.13 27.62 12.47
C ALA A 399 -0.17 27.00 13.00
N THR A 400 -0.32 25.68 12.90
CA THR A 400 -1.51 24.92 13.30
C THR A 400 -1.20 23.88 14.38
N SER A 401 -0.02 23.98 15.03
CA SER A 401 0.42 23.09 16.10
C SER A 401 -0.52 23.10 17.32
N TRP A 402 -1.35 24.13 17.46
CA TRP A 402 -2.42 24.17 18.44
C TRP A 402 -3.41 23.01 18.29
N ILE A 403 -3.58 22.44 17.09
CA ILE A 403 -4.42 21.26 16.86
C ILE A 403 -3.82 20.03 17.57
N GLN A 404 -2.50 19.84 17.49
CA GLN A 404 -1.83 18.75 18.22
C GLN A 404 -2.00 18.92 19.73
N ARG A 405 -1.83 20.14 20.24
CA ARG A 405 -2.06 20.46 21.67
C ARG A 405 -3.51 20.19 22.08
N LEU A 406 -4.47 20.63 21.26
CA LEU A 406 -5.90 20.42 21.51
C LEU A 406 -6.24 18.93 21.60
N LEU A 407 -5.82 18.13 20.61
CA LEU A 407 -6.08 16.70 20.57
C LEU A 407 -5.37 15.91 21.69
N SER A 408 -4.33 16.50 22.28
CA SER A 408 -3.59 15.92 23.41
C SER A 408 -4.16 16.30 24.78
N THR A 409 -5.18 17.17 24.85
CA THR A 409 -5.90 17.45 26.11
C THR A 409 -6.64 16.22 26.59
N SER A 410 -6.79 16.01 27.90
CA SER A 410 -7.39 14.79 28.46
C SER A 410 -8.78 14.47 27.89
N PHE A 411 -9.63 15.49 27.71
CA PHE A 411 -10.96 15.32 27.14
C PHE A 411 -10.91 14.91 25.67
N MET A 412 -10.18 15.66 24.82
CA MET A 412 -10.09 15.35 23.40
C MET A 412 -9.36 14.03 23.16
N PHE A 413 -8.36 13.70 23.98
CA PHE A 413 -7.65 12.44 23.91
C PHE A 413 -8.55 11.24 24.23
N ALA A 414 -9.49 11.38 25.17
CA ALA A 414 -10.53 10.37 25.39
C ALA A 414 -11.40 10.17 24.13
N VAL A 415 -11.77 11.25 23.45
CA VAL A 415 -12.49 11.17 22.15
C VAL A 415 -11.64 10.47 21.09
N VAL A 416 -10.37 10.85 20.94
CA VAL A 416 -9.42 10.20 20.01
C VAL A 416 -9.28 8.72 20.33
N THR A 417 -9.26 8.34 21.61
CA THR A 417 -9.21 6.94 22.05
C THR A 417 -10.44 6.16 21.60
N MET A 418 -11.64 6.73 21.69
CA MET A 418 -12.86 6.09 21.18
C MET A 418 -12.81 5.88 19.66
N PHE A 419 -12.31 6.87 18.91
CA PHE A 419 -12.06 6.72 17.47
C PHE A 419 -11.03 5.63 17.19
N ALA A 420 -9.96 5.56 17.98
CA ALA A 420 -8.91 4.56 17.85
C ALA A 420 -9.43 3.14 18.12
N ILE A 421 -10.30 2.94 19.11
CA ILE A 421 -10.94 1.64 19.37
C ILE A 421 -11.79 1.20 18.18
N ALA A 422 -12.60 2.11 17.62
CA ALA A 422 -13.39 1.82 16.43
C ALA A 422 -12.51 1.56 15.19
N ALA A 423 -11.42 2.32 15.02
CA ALA A 423 -10.44 2.09 13.97
C ALA A 423 -9.75 0.73 14.13
N LEU A 424 -9.37 0.34 15.34
CA LEU A 424 -8.78 -0.97 15.65
C LEU A 424 -9.72 -2.10 15.22
N ALA A 425 -11.00 -2.02 15.59
CA ALA A 425 -12.00 -3.00 15.19
C ALA A 425 -12.16 -3.07 13.66
N MET A 426 -12.17 -1.91 12.99
CA MET A 426 -12.29 -1.82 11.52
C MET A 426 -11.06 -2.37 10.80
N VAL A 427 -9.85 -2.11 11.30
CA VAL A 427 -8.60 -2.70 10.78
C VAL A 427 -8.59 -4.21 11.00
N ALA A 428 -9.00 -4.69 12.17
CA ALA A 428 -9.05 -6.13 12.49
C ALA A 428 -10.02 -6.87 11.56
N TRP A 429 -11.22 -6.30 11.35
CA TRP A 429 -12.19 -6.79 10.39
C TRP A 429 -11.64 -6.78 8.95
N GLY A 430 -11.00 -5.68 8.54
CA GLY A 430 -10.37 -5.54 7.22
C GLY A 430 -9.27 -6.57 6.99
N LEU A 431 -8.40 -6.79 8.00
CA LEU A 431 -7.36 -7.81 7.97
C LEU A 431 -7.96 -9.20 7.81
N PHE A 432 -8.97 -9.54 8.61
CA PHE A 432 -9.63 -10.83 8.55
C PHE A 432 -10.21 -11.13 7.16
N ASN A 433 -10.90 -10.17 6.55
CA ASN A 433 -11.44 -10.31 5.19
C ASN A 433 -10.33 -10.42 4.15
N THR A 434 -9.26 -9.62 4.28
CA THR A 434 -8.11 -9.65 3.36
C THR A 434 -7.38 -10.99 3.44
N VAL A 435 -7.19 -11.52 4.65
CA VAL A 435 -6.56 -12.84 4.89
C VAL A 435 -7.42 -13.97 4.34
N ARG A 436 -8.75 -13.92 4.52
CA ARG A 436 -9.67 -14.89 3.90
C ARG A 436 -9.60 -14.87 2.37
N GLY A 437 -9.32 -13.71 1.77
CA GLY A 437 -9.15 -13.54 0.33
C GLY A 437 -7.77 -13.95 -0.22
N LEU A 438 -6.77 -14.19 0.63
CA LEU A 438 -5.41 -14.55 0.20
C LEU A 438 -5.39 -15.78 -0.74
N PRO A 439 -6.05 -16.91 -0.45
CA PRO A 439 -5.99 -18.07 -1.34
C PRO A 439 -6.45 -17.75 -2.76
N THR A 440 -7.52 -16.96 -2.90
CA THR A 440 -8.02 -16.52 -4.21
C THR A 440 -7.03 -15.58 -4.90
N ALA A 441 -6.50 -14.58 -4.18
CA ALA A 441 -5.51 -13.65 -4.73
C ALA A 441 -4.22 -14.35 -5.22
N PHE A 442 -3.80 -15.42 -4.55
CA PHE A 442 -2.62 -16.21 -4.91
C PHE A 442 -2.88 -17.23 -6.03
N ARG A 443 -4.16 -17.52 -6.35
CA ARG A 443 -4.55 -18.33 -7.52
C ARG A 443 -4.55 -17.54 -8.82
N GLU A 444 -4.62 -16.22 -8.75
CA GLU A 444 -4.52 -15.36 -9.94
C GLU A 444 -3.19 -15.58 -10.69
N PRO A 445 -3.19 -15.62 -12.04
CA PRO A 445 -1.97 -15.80 -12.81
C PRO A 445 -0.96 -14.67 -12.63
N TYR A 446 -1.44 -13.43 -12.59
CA TYR A 446 -0.61 -12.24 -12.46
C TYR A 446 -0.35 -11.92 -10.98
N ALA A 447 0.94 -11.86 -10.61
CA ALA A 447 1.36 -11.71 -9.21
C ALA A 447 0.89 -10.41 -8.53
N ASP A 448 0.49 -9.37 -9.28
CA ASP A 448 0.11 -8.05 -8.75
C ASP A 448 -0.95 -8.10 -7.66
N THR A 449 -1.99 -8.93 -7.85
CA THR A 449 -3.08 -9.08 -6.88
C THR A 449 -2.60 -9.73 -5.59
N ALA A 450 -1.85 -10.83 -5.68
CA ALA A 450 -1.29 -11.52 -4.53
C ALA A 450 -0.38 -10.60 -3.70
N VAL A 451 0.49 -9.83 -4.37
CA VAL A 451 1.41 -8.87 -3.74
C VAL A 451 0.64 -7.75 -3.05
N SER A 452 -0.37 -7.16 -3.72
CA SER A 452 -1.21 -6.10 -3.14
C SER A 452 -1.92 -6.57 -1.87
N VAL A 453 -2.51 -7.77 -1.90
CA VAL A 453 -3.24 -8.34 -0.76
C VAL A 453 -2.28 -8.67 0.38
N ALA A 454 -1.12 -9.28 0.09
CA ALA A 454 -0.12 -9.58 1.11
C ALA A 454 0.44 -8.33 1.79
N PHE A 455 0.78 -7.29 1.02
CA PHE A 455 1.25 -6.02 1.58
C PHE A 455 0.19 -5.32 2.43
N ARG A 456 -1.08 -5.32 2.01
CA ARG A 456 -2.18 -4.79 2.83
C ARG A 456 -2.38 -5.56 4.12
N SER A 457 -2.30 -6.90 4.07
CA SER A 457 -2.35 -7.72 5.28
C SER A 457 -1.21 -7.39 6.24
N SER A 458 0.01 -7.19 5.71
CA SER A 458 1.17 -6.79 6.53
C SER A 458 0.99 -5.40 7.15
N VAL A 459 0.51 -4.42 6.38
CA VAL A 459 0.19 -3.08 6.91
C VAL A 459 -0.88 -3.15 7.99
N ALA A 460 -1.97 -3.88 7.77
CA ALA A 460 -3.04 -4.01 8.74
C ALA A 460 -2.58 -4.72 10.02
N ALA A 461 -1.78 -5.80 9.90
CA ALA A 461 -1.22 -6.50 11.05
C ALA A 461 -0.27 -5.60 11.87
N GLY A 462 0.63 -4.86 11.21
CA GLY A 462 1.52 -3.90 11.88
C GLY A 462 0.76 -2.77 12.58
N ALA A 463 -0.24 -2.19 11.89
CA ALA A 463 -1.09 -1.15 12.44
C ALA A 463 -1.89 -1.63 13.66
N LEU A 464 -2.42 -2.86 13.64
CA LEU A 464 -3.08 -3.47 14.81
C LEU A 464 -2.12 -3.62 15.99
N GLY A 465 -0.89 -4.08 15.74
CA GLY A 465 0.12 -4.21 16.79
C GLY A 465 0.40 -2.87 17.47
N VAL A 466 0.64 -1.83 16.68
CA VAL A 466 0.87 -0.45 17.18
C VAL A 466 -0.35 0.09 17.93
N GLY A 467 -1.55 -0.09 17.35
CA GLY A 467 -2.80 0.37 17.94
C GLY A 467 -3.12 -0.31 19.27
N ALA A 468 -2.96 -1.63 19.33
CA ALA A 468 -3.19 -2.43 20.53
C ALA A 468 -2.19 -2.11 21.65
N LEU A 469 -0.92 -1.90 21.30
CA LEU A 469 0.12 -1.46 22.24
C LEU A 469 -0.22 -0.09 22.85
N SER A 470 -0.59 0.88 22.01
CA SER A 470 -0.99 2.22 22.44
C SER A 470 -2.24 2.19 23.31
N LEU A 471 -3.25 1.41 22.91
CA LEU A 471 -4.48 1.25 23.68
C LEU A 471 -4.21 0.58 25.04
N SER A 472 -3.37 -0.47 25.07
CA SER A 472 -2.98 -1.12 26.32
C SER A 472 -2.35 -0.12 27.29
N LYS A 473 -1.47 0.77 26.82
CA LYS A 473 -0.87 1.82 27.67
C LYS A 473 -1.90 2.80 28.20
N VAL A 474 -2.82 3.26 27.37
CA VAL A 474 -3.89 4.17 27.78
C VAL A 474 -4.79 3.51 28.84
N LEU A 475 -5.14 2.24 28.66
CA LEU A 475 -5.95 1.47 29.63
C LEU A 475 -5.22 1.26 30.97
N THR A 476 -3.88 1.29 30.98
CA THR A 476 -3.06 1.25 32.21
C THR A 476 -2.76 2.63 32.80
N GLY A 477 -3.42 3.69 32.32
CA GLY A 477 -3.31 5.06 32.87
C GLY A 477 -2.38 6.00 32.10
N GLY A 478 -1.87 5.60 30.93
CA GLY A 478 -1.04 6.46 30.08
C GLY A 478 -1.82 7.59 29.40
N GLY A 479 -1.25 8.80 29.41
CA GLY A 479 -1.77 9.98 28.71
C GLY A 479 -1.42 10.03 27.22
N ALA A 480 -1.85 11.12 26.56
CA ALA A 480 -1.67 11.32 25.12
C ALA A 480 -0.20 11.35 24.69
N ASN A 481 0.61 12.09 25.45
CA ASN A 481 2.03 12.34 25.19
C ASN A 481 2.94 11.35 25.91
N ASP A 482 2.38 10.39 26.66
CA ASP A 482 3.19 9.38 27.33
C ASP A 482 3.78 8.43 26.28
N PRO A 483 5.04 7.99 26.49
CA PRO A 483 5.69 7.08 25.57
C PRO A 483 4.97 5.72 25.58
N THR A 484 4.72 5.20 24.38
CA THR A 484 4.04 3.91 24.20
C THR A 484 4.91 2.74 24.70
N VAL A 485 6.24 2.91 24.69
CA VAL A 485 7.18 1.98 25.32
C VAL A 485 8.05 2.77 26.29
N SER A 486 7.90 2.48 27.59
CA SER A 486 8.70 3.10 28.66
C SER A 486 9.90 2.23 29.05
N ASN A 487 10.93 2.86 29.64
CA ASN A 487 12.13 2.21 30.21
C ASN A 487 13.05 1.47 29.21
N VAL A 488 13.24 2.04 28.01
CA VAL A 488 14.22 1.54 27.04
C VAL A 488 15.00 2.73 26.50
N HIS A 489 16.30 2.82 26.83
CA HIS A 489 17.09 4.01 26.56
C HIS A 489 17.58 4.14 25.11
N ILE A 490 17.41 3.13 24.26
CA ILE A 490 17.90 3.15 22.87
C ILE A 490 16.98 2.33 21.96
N LEU A 491 15.79 2.85 21.77
CA LEU A 491 15.32 3.03 20.40
C LEU A 491 14.86 4.46 20.41
N ASP A 492 15.77 5.43 20.28
CA ASP A 492 15.47 6.87 20.50
C ASP A 492 14.23 7.34 19.71
N ALA A 493 13.90 6.67 18.61
CA ALA A 493 12.64 6.84 17.92
C ALA A 493 11.43 6.28 18.68
N ILE A 494 11.47 5.02 19.11
CA ILE A 494 10.33 4.33 19.74
C ILE A 494 10.07 4.83 21.16
N SER A 495 11.11 5.26 21.90
CA SER A 495 10.93 5.92 23.20
C SER A 495 10.24 7.28 23.07
N GLN A 496 10.33 7.92 21.90
CA GLN A 496 9.64 9.17 21.56
C GLN A 496 8.26 8.95 20.93
N MET A 497 7.89 7.70 20.64
CA MET A 497 6.57 7.38 20.12
C MET A 497 5.51 7.55 21.21
N THR A 498 4.63 8.52 21.03
CA THR A 498 3.53 8.81 21.96
C THR A 498 2.28 7.99 21.63
N ASN A 499 1.39 7.79 22.62
CA ASN A 499 0.15 7.05 22.42
C ASN A 499 -0.76 7.69 21.35
N ILE A 500 -0.86 9.02 21.32
CA ILE A 500 -1.64 9.73 20.29
C ILE A 500 -1.06 9.52 18.88
N LEU A 501 0.26 9.43 18.76
CA LEU A 501 0.92 9.12 17.49
C LEU A 501 0.62 7.69 17.04
N GLY A 502 0.64 6.73 17.97
CA GLY A 502 0.23 5.35 17.71
C GLY A 502 -1.20 5.22 17.19
N PHE A 503 -2.15 5.95 17.79
CA PHE A 503 -3.52 6.06 17.26
C PHE A 503 -3.58 6.75 15.90
N GLY A 504 -2.78 7.81 15.72
CA GLY A 504 -2.59 8.51 14.46
C GLY A 504 -2.26 7.54 13.31
N LEU A 505 -1.21 6.75 13.49
CA LEU A 505 -0.75 5.74 12.54
C LEU A 505 -1.77 4.62 12.34
N LEU A 506 -2.37 4.09 13.43
CA LEU A 506 -3.42 3.07 13.33
C LEU A 506 -4.54 3.53 12.40
N ALA A 507 -5.12 4.70 12.63
CA ALA A 507 -6.26 5.14 11.83
C ALA A 507 -5.83 5.45 10.39
N LEU A 508 -4.65 6.04 10.16
CA LEU A 508 -4.15 6.31 8.81
C LEU A 508 -4.01 5.04 7.96
N SER A 509 -3.75 3.88 8.58
CA SER A 509 -3.72 2.58 7.88
C SER A 509 -5.03 2.21 7.18
N LEU A 510 -6.18 2.72 7.67
CA LEU A 510 -7.50 2.48 7.06
C LEU A 510 -7.58 3.01 5.62
N LEU A 511 -6.90 4.11 5.31
CA LEU A 511 -6.84 4.64 3.94
C LEU A 511 -6.21 3.63 2.97
N LEU A 512 -5.19 2.89 3.42
CA LEU A 512 -4.44 1.93 2.62
C LEU A 512 -5.20 0.60 2.44
N ILE A 513 -5.94 0.18 3.47
CA ILE A 513 -6.75 -1.03 3.48
C ILE A 513 -8.01 -0.83 2.61
N PHE A 514 -8.70 0.31 2.75
CA PHE A 514 -9.99 0.56 2.09
C PHE A 514 -9.89 1.22 0.70
N ALA A 515 -8.72 1.74 0.30
CA ALA A 515 -8.46 2.07 -1.11
C ALA A 515 -8.70 0.87 -2.06
N ALA A 516 -8.60 -0.36 -1.56
CA ALA A 516 -8.97 -1.59 -2.26
C ALA A 516 -10.46 -1.65 -2.63
N PHE A 517 -11.32 -1.33 -1.66
CA PHE A 517 -12.77 -1.42 -1.78
C PHE A 517 -13.34 -0.29 -2.65
N MET A 518 -12.64 0.85 -2.71
CA MET A 518 -12.99 1.96 -3.61
C MET A 518 -12.53 1.75 -5.07
N GLY A 519 -11.69 0.74 -5.33
CA GLY A 519 -11.01 0.51 -6.62
C GLY A 519 -11.76 -0.36 -7.65
N GLY A 520 -13.03 -0.70 -7.42
CA GLY A 520 -13.85 -1.33 -8.46
C GLY A 520 -14.04 -0.38 -9.64
N THR A 521 -13.64 -0.80 -10.85
CA THR A 521 -13.60 0.03 -12.08
C THR A 521 -14.96 0.54 -12.59
N GLY A 522 -16.05 0.35 -11.85
CA GLY A 522 -17.41 0.73 -12.29
C GLY A 522 -18.33 1.35 -11.24
N GLY A 523 -17.83 1.79 -10.08
CA GLY A 523 -18.67 2.41 -9.04
C GLY A 523 -18.22 3.81 -8.64
N LEU A 524 -19.07 4.53 -7.88
CA LEU A 524 -18.80 5.84 -7.29
C LEU A 524 -17.47 5.96 -6.52
N GLY A 525 -16.77 4.85 -6.24
CA GLY A 525 -15.36 4.86 -5.87
C GLY A 525 -14.49 5.66 -6.86
N GLY A 526 -14.72 5.55 -8.18
CA GLY A 526 -14.04 6.38 -9.18
C GLY A 526 -14.44 7.87 -9.17
N ALA A 527 -15.60 8.21 -8.62
CA ALA A 527 -16.10 9.57 -8.50
C ALA A 527 -15.72 10.22 -7.15
N LEU A 528 -15.69 9.48 -6.04
CA LEU A 528 -15.27 9.97 -4.73
C LEU A 528 -13.75 9.99 -4.59
N VAL A 529 -13.07 8.96 -5.12
CA VAL A 529 -11.65 9.06 -5.49
C VAL A 529 -11.57 10.23 -6.44
N GLY A 530 -12.28 10.25 -7.56
CA GLY A 530 -12.33 11.39 -8.49
C GLY A 530 -12.45 12.78 -7.84
N VAL A 531 -13.23 13.01 -6.79
CA VAL A 531 -13.41 14.32 -6.15
C VAL A 531 -12.33 14.60 -5.07
N LEU A 532 -12.00 13.63 -4.21
CA LEU A 532 -10.93 13.79 -3.21
C LEU A 532 -9.53 13.76 -3.84
N VAL A 533 -9.36 12.99 -4.91
CA VAL A 533 -8.18 12.91 -5.80
C VAL A 533 -8.13 14.07 -6.79
N ARG A 534 -9.26 14.66 -7.24
CA ARG A 534 -9.20 15.90 -8.04
C ARG A 534 -8.68 17.09 -7.26
N ILE A 535 -8.85 17.13 -5.94
CA ILE A 535 -8.37 18.26 -5.12
C ILE A 535 -6.96 17.98 -4.60
N SER A 536 -6.66 16.78 -4.09
CA SER A 536 -5.35 16.50 -3.50
C SER A 536 -4.36 15.77 -4.43
N LEU A 537 -4.83 14.80 -5.23
CA LEU A 537 -3.96 14.05 -6.14
C LEU A 537 -3.77 14.74 -7.49
N GLN A 538 -4.69 15.59 -7.95
CA GLN A 538 -4.50 16.34 -9.20
C GLN A 538 -3.54 17.49 -8.97
N GLU A 539 -3.54 18.13 -7.79
CA GLU A 539 -2.50 19.07 -7.39
C GLU A 539 -1.16 18.36 -7.15
N LEU A 540 -1.15 17.21 -6.47
CA LEU A 540 0.06 16.39 -6.31
C LEU A 540 0.57 15.82 -7.64
N LEU A 541 -0.31 15.36 -8.54
CA LEU A 541 0.03 14.85 -9.87
C LEU A 541 0.35 15.97 -10.84
N GLN A 542 -0.24 17.17 -10.73
CA GLN A 542 0.17 18.34 -11.50
C GLN A 542 1.53 18.84 -11.00
N MET A 543 1.80 18.79 -9.71
CA MET A 543 3.11 19.11 -9.13
C MET A 543 4.16 18.06 -9.56
N ILE A 544 3.83 16.77 -9.50
CA ILE A 544 4.67 15.65 -9.99
C ILE A 544 4.78 15.63 -11.52
N ALA A 545 3.76 16.04 -12.28
CA ALA A 545 3.79 16.08 -13.74
C ALA A 545 4.52 17.33 -14.26
N MET A 546 4.38 18.48 -13.60
CA MET A 546 5.20 19.67 -13.88
C MET A 546 6.66 19.42 -13.48
N ALA A 547 6.92 18.76 -12.36
CA ALA A 547 8.26 18.31 -11.98
C ALA A 547 8.80 17.21 -12.92
N GLY A 548 7.97 16.27 -13.37
CA GLY A 548 8.37 15.16 -14.25
C GLY A 548 8.67 15.59 -15.69
N ILE A 549 7.95 16.60 -16.21
CA ILE A 549 8.28 17.27 -17.49
C ILE A 549 9.59 18.06 -17.32
N GLY A 550 9.80 18.70 -16.17
CA GLY A 550 11.05 19.36 -15.81
C GLY A 550 12.24 18.40 -15.71
N VAL A 551 12.07 17.21 -15.12
CA VAL A 551 13.13 16.20 -14.96
C VAL A 551 13.50 15.52 -16.28
N LEU A 552 12.54 15.24 -17.17
CA LEU A 552 12.84 14.76 -18.52
C LEU A 552 13.49 15.84 -19.39
N GLY A 553 13.09 17.10 -19.22
CA GLY A 553 13.73 18.27 -19.82
C GLY A 553 15.15 18.51 -19.28
N ALA A 554 15.37 18.33 -17.99
CA ALA A 554 16.66 18.50 -17.32
C ALA A 554 17.62 17.34 -17.61
N LEU A 555 17.14 16.09 -17.69
CA LEU A 555 17.94 14.95 -18.17
C LEU A 555 18.28 15.10 -19.66
N GLY A 556 17.33 15.57 -20.48
CA GLY A 556 17.58 15.90 -21.88
C GLY A 556 18.59 17.04 -22.04
N ALA A 557 18.52 18.08 -21.21
CA ALA A 557 19.45 19.20 -21.18
C ALA A 557 20.81 18.81 -20.60
N MET A 558 20.90 17.94 -19.59
CA MET A 558 22.16 17.43 -19.04
C MET A 558 22.86 16.47 -20.00
N LEU A 559 22.11 15.62 -20.72
CA LEU A 559 22.67 14.81 -21.82
C LEU A 559 23.08 15.66 -23.03
N ALA A 560 22.33 16.73 -23.33
CA ALA A 560 22.72 17.71 -24.36
C ALA A 560 23.98 18.50 -23.94
N MET A 561 24.08 18.96 -22.70
CA MET A 561 25.26 19.64 -22.16
C MET A 561 26.47 18.72 -22.03
N ALA A 562 26.27 17.43 -21.70
CA ALA A 562 27.35 16.44 -21.70
C ALA A 562 27.80 16.06 -23.12
N SER A 563 27.00 16.34 -24.15
CA SER A 563 27.38 16.16 -25.56
C SER A 563 27.87 17.44 -26.24
N SER A 564 27.69 18.61 -25.62
CA SER A 564 28.14 19.90 -26.15
C SER A 564 29.21 20.55 -25.26
N GLY A 565 30.47 20.25 -25.56
CA GLY A 565 31.54 21.25 -25.53
C GLY A 565 32.18 21.56 -24.18
N GLY A 566 33.44 21.12 -24.07
CA GLY A 566 34.40 21.76 -23.17
C GLY A 566 34.63 23.23 -23.56
N GLY A 567 34.89 24.05 -22.56
CA GLY A 567 35.20 25.47 -22.73
C GLY A 567 35.44 26.13 -21.38
N SER A 568 36.71 26.44 -21.12
CA SER A 568 37.25 27.19 -20.00
C SER A 568 36.56 28.54 -19.75
N GLY A 569 36.41 28.93 -18.48
CA GLY A 569 36.02 30.30 -18.13
C GLY A 569 36.10 30.57 -16.63
N SER A 570 37.25 31.06 -16.19
CA SER A 570 37.51 31.66 -14.88
C SER A 570 36.61 32.88 -14.62
N GLY A 571 36.04 33.00 -13.42
CA GLY A 571 35.36 34.22 -12.97
C GLY A 571 35.23 34.28 -11.46
N GLN A 572 36.17 34.97 -10.82
CA GLN A 572 36.09 35.41 -9.43
C GLN A 572 34.89 36.36 -9.26
N SER A 573 34.11 36.19 -8.19
CA SER A 573 33.40 37.32 -7.58
C SER A 573 33.35 37.15 -6.07
N SER A 574 33.98 38.09 -5.39
CA SER A 574 33.98 38.35 -3.96
C SER A 574 32.72 39.13 -3.59
N GLY A 575 31.93 38.63 -2.65
CA GLY A 575 30.79 39.33 -2.06
C GLY A 575 30.81 39.17 -0.55
N SER A 576 31.47 40.11 0.13
CA SER A 576 31.45 40.29 1.58
C SER A 576 30.14 40.96 1.99
N SER A 577 29.44 40.41 2.98
CA SER A 577 28.48 41.16 3.78
C SER A 577 28.47 40.63 5.22
N GLU A 578 29.18 41.34 6.08
CA GLU A 578 29.05 41.29 7.52
C GLU A 578 27.67 41.83 7.94
N GLY A 579 26.94 41.05 8.73
CA GLY A 579 25.70 41.48 9.39
C GLY A 579 25.75 41.10 10.86
N LYS A 580 26.29 41.99 11.70
CA LYS A 580 26.18 41.91 13.17
C LYS A 580 24.79 42.36 13.58
N GLY A 581 24.02 41.47 14.19
CA GLY A 581 22.75 41.78 14.85
C GLY A 581 22.73 41.16 16.24
N SER A 582 23.15 41.92 17.25
CA SER A 582 22.96 41.63 18.68
C SER A 582 21.54 42.02 19.08
N GLY A 583 20.76 41.07 19.58
CA GLY A 583 19.44 41.31 20.17
C GLY A 583 19.27 40.48 21.42
N GLU A 584 19.67 41.04 22.56
CA GLU A 584 19.27 40.57 23.89
C GLU A 584 17.83 41.01 24.15
N SER A 585 16.97 40.07 24.55
CA SER A 585 15.71 40.41 25.24
C SER A 585 15.44 39.37 26.33
N SER A 586 15.74 39.77 27.57
CA SER A 586 15.32 39.12 28.80
C SER A 586 13.83 39.35 29.04
N GLY A 587 13.06 38.28 29.13
CA GLY A 587 11.66 38.32 29.55
C GLY A 587 11.41 37.31 30.67
N GLU A 588 11.58 37.74 31.91
CA GLU A 588 11.12 37.02 33.09
C GLU A 588 9.60 37.19 33.23
N GLY A 589 8.85 36.09 33.15
CA GLY A 589 7.42 36.04 33.43
C GLY A 589 7.14 34.99 34.50
N LYS A 590 7.12 35.39 35.77
CA LYS A 590 6.61 34.59 36.89
C LYS A 590 5.08 34.71 36.92
N GLY A 591 4.38 33.61 36.65
CA GLY A 591 2.94 33.47 36.86
C GLY A 591 2.66 32.32 37.83
N SER A 592 2.39 32.68 39.09
CA SER A 592 1.87 31.77 40.12
C SER A 592 0.34 31.84 40.08
N SER A 593 -0.33 30.69 40.04
CA SER A 593 -1.74 30.57 40.37
C SER A 593 -2.00 29.23 41.05
N GLU A 594 -2.06 29.26 42.37
CA GLU A 594 -2.64 28.22 43.21
C GLU A 594 -4.16 28.19 43.02
N GLY A 595 -4.68 27.00 42.69
CA GLY A 595 -6.12 26.71 42.65
C GLY A 595 -6.42 25.54 43.57
N SER A 596 -6.75 25.87 44.82
CA SER A 596 -7.30 24.95 45.83
C SER A 596 -8.78 24.71 45.52
N GLY A 597 -9.17 23.44 45.37
CA GLY A 597 -10.55 23.02 45.20
C GLY A 597 -10.82 21.74 46.00
N GLU A 598 -11.22 21.92 47.26
CA GLU A 598 -11.80 20.86 48.09
C GLU A 598 -13.24 20.58 47.65
N GLY A 599 -13.53 19.33 47.26
CA GLY A 599 -14.87 18.83 47.03
C GLY A 599 -15.10 17.54 47.83
N LYS A 600 -15.69 17.68 49.02
CA LYS A 600 -16.20 16.56 49.82
C LYS A 600 -17.59 16.16 49.29
N GLY A 601 -17.76 14.89 48.95
CA GLY A 601 -19.06 14.27 48.72
C GLY A 601 -19.06 12.85 49.26
N SER A 602 -19.70 12.65 50.41
CA SER A 602 -19.99 11.32 50.96
C SER A 602 -21.27 10.77 50.34
N GLY A 603 -21.28 9.46 50.11
CA GLY A 603 -22.45 8.72 49.66
C GLY A 603 -22.23 7.23 49.91
N GLU A 604 -22.58 6.79 51.12
CA GLU A 604 -22.71 5.38 51.45
C GLU A 604 -23.95 4.79 50.76
N GLY A 605 -23.79 3.59 50.19
CA GLY A 605 -24.90 2.78 49.68
C GLY A 605 -24.47 1.33 49.60
N LYS A 606 -24.65 0.59 50.69
CA LYS A 606 -24.53 -0.88 50.73
C LYS A 606 -25.70 -1.53 50.00
N GLY A 607 -25.42 -2.55 49.21
CA GLY A 607 -26.42 -3.48 48.67
C GLY A 607 -25.75 -4.74 48.14
N GLN A 608 -25.70 -5.78 48.99
CA GLN A 608 -25.40 -7.15 48.58
C GLN A 608 -26.59 -7.71 47.79
N GLY A 609 -26.29 -8.54 46.79
CA GLY A 609 -27.30 -9.30 46.03
C GLY A 609 -26.62 -10.28 45.09
N GLU A 610 -26.27 -11.45 45.62
CA GLU A 610 -26.04 -12.65 44.81
C GLU A 610 -27.39 -13.13 44.27
N SER A 611 -27.47 -13.43 42.97
CA SER A 611 -28.50 -14.31 42.44
C SER A 611 -27.97 -15.07 41.24
N SER A 612 -27.67 -16.34 41.46
CA SER A 612 -27.63 -17.39 40.45
C SER A 612 -29.05 -17.62 39.91
N GLY A 613 -29.23 -17.47 38.59
CA GLY A 613 -30.49 -17.79 37.92
C GLY A 613 -30.21 -18.66 36.70
N GLU A 614 -30.38 -19.97 36.86
CA GLU A 614 -30.62 -20.89 35.76
C GLU A 614 -32.02 -20.60 35.20
N GLY A 615 -32.09 -20.21 33.93
CA GLY A 615 -33.35 -19.97 33.22
C GLY A 615 -33.51 -20.98 32.09
N GLU A 616 -34.25 -22.06 32.34
CA GLU A 616 -34.81 -22.91 31.30
C GLU A 616 -35.87 -22.11 30.51
N GLY A 617 -35.51 -21.71 29.29
CA GLY A 617 -36.44 -21.09 28.35
C GLY A 617 -37.46 -22.11 27.84
N LYS A 618 -38.70 -22.02 28.34
CA LYS A 618 -39.86 -22.70 27.76
C LYS A 618 -40.07 -22.23 26.32
N ALA A 619 -40.08 -23.18 25.39
CA ALA A 619 -40.42 -22.93 24.00
C ALA A 619 -41.83 -22.34 23.89
N GLU A 620 -41.94 -21.17 23.26
CA GLU A 620 -43.22 -20.61 22.86
C GLU A 620 -43.89 -21.51 21.82
N PRO A 621 -45.22 -21.71 21.88
CA PRO A 621 -45.95 -22.48 20.89
C PRO A 621 -45.83 -21.80 19.53
N GLN A 622 -45.31 -22.53 18.55
CA GLN A 622 -45.21 -22.07 17.16
C GLN A 622 -46.61 -21.66 16.67
N ARG A 623 -46.78 -20.37 16.42
CA ARG A 623 -47.96 -19.83 15.76
C ARG A 623 -48.09 -20.50 14.38
N GLU A 624 -49.20 -21.18 14.17
CA GLU A 624 -49.54 -21.77 12.89
C GLU A 624 -49.73 -20.63 11.86
N LEU A 625 -48.91 -20.65 10.81
CA LEU A 625 -48.96 -19.63 9.76
C LEU A 625 -50.30 -19.71 9.02
N THR A 626 -50.86 -18.56 8.66
CA THR A 626 -52.04 -18.53 7.78
C THR A 626 -51.68 -19.04 6.39
N GLU A 627 -52.67 -19.48 5.60
CA GLU A 627 -52.44 -19.96 4.23
C GLU A 627 -51.76 -18.90 3.35
N ASP A 628 -52.10 -17.62 3.54
CA ASP A 628 -51.44 -16.51 2.83
C ASP A 628 -49.97 -16.35 3.25
N GLU A 629 -49.66 -16.48 4.56
CA GLU A 629 -48.29 -16.43 5.06
C GLU A 629 -47.46 -17.62 4.56
N LYS A 630 -48.08 -18.81 4.39
CA LYS A 630 -47.44 -19.99 3.79
C LYS A 630 -47.15 -19.77 2.30
N TRP A 631 -48.08 -19.17 1.56
CA TRP A 631 -47.87 -18.83 0.14
C TRP A 631 -46.79 -17.76 -0.06
N ASP A 632 -46.75 -16.74 0.79
CA ASP A 632 -45.70 -15.71 0.77
C ASP A 632 -44.33 -16.28 1.16
N GLN A 633 -44.30 -17.25 2.08
CA GLN A 633 -43.07 -17.94 2.45
C GLN A 633 -42.59 -18.85 1.31
N ALA A 634 -43.49 -19.58 0.66
CA ALA A 634 -43.18 -20.43 -0.49
C ALA A 634 -42.70 -19.60 -1.70
N THR A 635 -43.33 -18.45 -1.96
CA THR A 635 -42.92 -17.52 -3.04
C THR A 635 -41.53 -16.96 -2.77
N ARG A 636 -41.25 -16.51 -1.54
CA ARG A 636 -39.91 -16.04 -1.14
C ARG A 636 -38.85 -17.14 -1.21
N ALA A 637 -39.18 -18.36 -0.83
CA ALA A 637 -38.27 -19.50 -0.93
C ALA A 637 -37.96 -19.84 -2.41
N ARG A 638 -38.97 -19.78 -3.28
CA ARG A 638 -38.82 -19.98 -4.73
C ARG A 638 -37.96 -18.89 -5.37
N ASP A 639 -38.20 -17.63 -5.02
CA ASP A 639 -37.42 -16.50 -5.55
C ASP A 639 -35.96 -16.55 -5.08
N GLN A 640 -35.72 -16.94 -3.82
CA GLN A 640 -34.36 -17.16 -3.30
C GLN A 640 -33.66 -18.35 -3.98
N ALA A 641 -34.38 -19.43 -4.29
CA ALA A 641 -33.83 -20.56 -5.03
C ALA A 641 -33.48 -20.18 -6.48
N ALA A 642 -34.32 -19.37 -7.14
CA ALA A 642 -34.05 -18.84 -8.48
C ALA A 642 -32.85 -17.89 -8.50
N GLU A 643 -32.70 -17.03 -7.48
CA GLU A 643 -31.57 -16.12 -7.34
C GLU A 643 -30.26 -16.86 -7.02
N ALA A 644 -30.33 -17.93 -6.21
CA ALA A 644 -29.20 -18.81 -5.91
C ALA A 644 -28.73 -19.58 -7.16
N GLN A 645 -29.65 -20.12 -7.96
CA GLN A 645 -29.30 -20.81 -9.22
C GLN A 645 -28.64 -19.87 -10.25
N ASN A 646 -29.07 -18.61 -10.31
CA ASN A 646 -28.48 -17.60 -11.20
C ASN A 646 -27.06 -17.16 -10.78
N THR A 647 -26.68 -17.33 -9.51
CA THR A 647 -25.39 -16.84 -8.99
C THR A 647 -24.32 -17.91 -8.83
N THR A 648 -24.67 -19.17 -8.56
CA THR A 648 -23.66 -20.24 -8.31
C THR A 648 -23.43 -21.13 -9.53
N GLY A 649 -24.40 -21.19 -10.47
CA GLY A 649 -24.32 -22.07 -11.62
C GLY A 649 -24.33 -23.57 -11.28
N GLU A 650 -24.55 -23.95 -10.01
CA GLU A 650 -24.69 -25.34 -9.58
C GLU A 650 -26.11 -25.86 -9.85
N VAL A 651 -26.19 -27.08 -10.38
CA VAL A 651 -27.46 -27.76 -10.67
C VAL A 651 -28.09 -28.23 -9.35
N ALA A 652 -29.13 -27.53 -8.89
CA ALA A 652 -29.82 -27.89 -7.65
C ALA A 652 -30.72 -29.13 -7.80
N GLU A 653 -31.40 -29.26 -8.94
CA GLU A 653 -32.33 -30.36 -9.23
C GLU A 653 -32.25 -30.78 -10.70
N SER A 654 -32.41 -32.08 -10.97
CA SER A 654 -32.36 -32.65 -12.33
C SER A 654 -33.62 -33.47 -12.63
N TYR A 655 -34.21 -33.26 -13.80
CA TYR A 655 -35.46 -33.90 -14.22
C TYR A 655 -35.28 -34.72 -15.49
N SER A 656 -36.09 -35.75 -15.67
CA SER A 656 -36.03 -36.64 -16.85
C SER A 656 -36.73 -36.08 -18.09
N THR A 657 -37.66 -35.15 -17.91
CA THR A 657 -38.42 -34.52 -19.01
C THR A 657 -38.52 -33.00 -18.80
N PRO A 658 -38.74 -32.21 -19.87
CA PRO A 658 -38.92 -30.76 -19.74
C PRO A 658 -40.20 -30.40 -18.97
N GLU A 659 -41.26 -31.20 -19.05
CA GLU A 659 -42.51 -31.00 -18.30
C GLU A 659 -42.27 -31.06 -16.78
N SER A 660 -41.52 -32.07 -16.33
CA SER A 660 -41.14 -32.20 -14.93
C SER A 660 -40.24 -31.05 -14.48
N ALA A 661 -39.39 -30.52 -15.37
CA ALA A 661 -38.52 -29.40 -15.04
C ALA A 661 -39.30 -28.09 -14.80
N ILE A 662 -40.38 -27.86 -15.54
CA ILE A 662 -41.24 -26.67 -15.38
C ILE A 662 -42.40 -26.88 -14.39
N GLY A 663 -42.48 -28.04 -13.74
CA GLY A 663 -43.50 -28.36 -12.74
C GLY A 663 -44.89 -28.69 -13.32
N GLN A 664 -44.99 -29.06 -14.59
CA GLN A 664 -46.26 -29.39 -15.24
C GLN A 664 -46.60 -30.88 -15.04
N VAL A 665 -47.65 -31.16 -14.26
CA VAL A 665 -48.04 -32.53 -13.87
C VAL A 665 -48.99 -33.18 -14.90
N GLU A 666 -49.81 -32.38 -15.58
CA GLU A 666 -50.79 -32.84 -16.57
C GLU A 666 -50.76 -31.95 -17.83
N GLY A 667 -49.93 -32.31 -18.80
CA GLY A 667 -49.80 -31.61 -20.08
C GLY A 667 -48.51 -31.98 -20.80
N LYS A 668 -48.46 -31.78 -22.12
CA LYS A 668 -47.21 -31.90 -22.90
C LYS A 668 -46.61 -30.52 -23.08
N ALA A 669 -45.36 -30.34 -22.67
CA ALA A 669 -44.63 -29.12 -22.99
C ALA A 669 -44.19 -29.19 -24.46
N THR A 670 -44.40 -28.10 -25.20
CA THR A 670 -43.98 -28.03 -26.61
C THR A 670 -42.63 -27.34 -26.69
N VAL A 671 -41.63 -28.00 -27.26
CA VAL A 671 -40.31 -27.38 -27.45
C VAL A 671 -40.37 -26.40 -28.62
N ILE A 672 -40.19 -25.12 -28.34
CA ILE A 672 -40.24 -24.02 -29.32
C ILE A 672 -38.89 -23.86 -30.02
N ASP A 673 -37.80 -23.83 -29.26
CA ASP A 673 -36.46 -23.59 -29.80
C ASP A 673 -35.36 -24.24 -28.94
N LYS A 674 -34.17 -24.42 -29.53
CA LYS A 674 -32.99 -25.03 -28.90
C LYS A 674 -31.73 -24.28 -29.30
N VAL A 675 -31.05 -23.70 -28.31
CA VAL A 675 -29.81 -22.94 -28.51
C VAL A 675 -28.69 -23.49 -27.62
N PRO A 676 -27.41 -23.22 -27.91
CA PRO A 676 -26.32 -23.57 -27.00
C PRO A 676 -26.41 -22.81 -25.67
N THR A 677 -26.17 -23.48 -24.54
CA THR A 677 -26.20 -22.84 -23.20
C THR A 677 -25.10 -21.78 -23.07
N GLU A 678 -25.47 -20.52 -22.83
CA GLU A 678 -24.48 -19.44 -22.60
C GLU A 678 -23.83 -19.52 -21.21
N ASN A 679 -24.57 -20.00 -20.20
CA ASN A 679 -24.12 -20.13 -18.82
C ASN A 679 -22.92 -21.10 -18.70
N ALA A 680 -21.76 -20.57 -18.33
CA ALA A 680 -20.51 -21.34 -18.23
C ALA A 680 -20.53 -22.39 -17.10
N GLY A 681 -21.23 -22.12 -15.99
CA GLY A 681 -21.37 -23.05 -14.87
C GLY A 681 -22.15 -24.30 -15.27
N LEU A 682 -23.30 -24.13 -15.93
CA LEU A 682 -24.12 -25.23 -16.45
C LEU A 682 -23.39 -26.03 -17.54
N ARG A 683 -22.67 -25.34 -18.45
CA ARG A 683 -21.82 -26.03 -19.45
C ARG A 683 -20.74 -26.90 -18.82
N SER A 684 -20.11 -26.43 -17.74
CA SER A 684 -19.08 -27.20 -17.03
C SER A 684 -19.63 -28.50 -16.40
N GLN A 685 -20.93 -28.56 -16.13
CA GLN A 685 -21.66 -29.73 -15.62
C GLN A 685 -22.33 -30.57 -16.72
N GLY A 686 -22.07 -30.25 -17.99
CA GLY A 686 -22.57 -31.00 -19.15
C GLY A 686 -23.92 -30.54 -19.70
N TYR A 687 -24.55 -29.51 -19.12
CA TYR A 687 -25.79 -28.91 -19.63
C TYR A 687 -25.47 -27.92 -20.76
N THR A 688 -25.23 -28.45 -21.96
CA THR A 688 -24.74 -27.65 -23.11
C THR A 688 -25.83 -27.15 -24.05
N GLU A 689 -27.08 -27.56 -23.85
CA GLU A 689 -28.25 -27.08 -24.61
C GLU A 689 -29.20 -26.30 -23.71
N THR A 690 -29.76 -25.20 -24.20
CA THR A 690 -30.88 -24.47 -23.60
C THR A 690 -32.09 -24.66 -24.50
N TRP A 691 -33.18 -25.16 -23.92
CA TRP A 691 -34.45 -25.42 -24.61
C TRP A 691 -35.47 -24.38 -24.14
N TYR A 692 -36.16 -23.76 -25.09
CA TYR A 692 -37.33 -22.94 -24.85
C TYR A 692 -38.56 -23.82 -25.02
N VAL A 693 -39.36 -23.94 -23.97
CA VAL A 693 -40.54 -24.81 -23.93
C VAL A 693 -41.77 -24.01 -23.57
N GLU A 694 -42.89 -24.28 -24.24
CA GLU A 694 -44.19 -23.69 -23.94
C GLU A 694 -45.02 -24.69 -23.15
N ASP A 695 -45.60 -24.25 -22.02
CA ASP A 695 -46.56 -25.06 -21.28
C ASP A 695 -47.96 -25.02 -21.91
N ALA A 696 -48.93 -25.72 -21.29
CA ALA A 696 -50.30 -25.78 -21.82
C ALA A 696 -51.05 -24.45 -21.72
N GLU A 697 -50.56 -23.50 -20.92
CA GLU A 697 -51.14 -22.16 -20.74
C GLU A 697 -50.53 -21.13 -21.70
N GLY A 698 -49.57 -21.55 -22.55
CA GLY A 698 -48.87 -20.66 -23.47
C GLY A 698 -47.70 -19.92 -22.82
N THR A 699 -47.29 -20.26 -21.60
CA THR A 699 -46.15 -19.63 -20.93
C THR A 699 -44.86 -20.25 -21.43
N GLN A 700 -43.92 -19.40 -21.85
CA GLN A 700 -42.60 -19.83 -22.30
C GLN A 700 -41.66 -19.96 -21.11
N TRP A 701 -40.96 -21.09 -21.04
CA TRP A 701 -39.98 -21.44 -20.03
C TRP A 701 -38.63 -21.71 -20.68
N THR A 702 -37.57 -21.34 -20.00
CA THR A 702 -36.20 -21.68 -20.37
C THR A 702 -35.72 -22.81 -19.47
N VAL A 703 -35.26 -23.92 -20.05
CA VAL A 703 -34.67 -25.05 -19.32
C VAL A 703 -33.32 -25.44 -19.93
N ALA A 704 -32.35 -25.85 -19.14
CA ALA A 704 -31.07 -26.36 -19.63
C ALA A 704 -31.08 -27.88 -19.70
N ARG A 705 -30.54 -28.47 -20.78
CA ARG A 705 -30.47 -29.91 -21.02
C ARG A 705 -29.03 -30.40 -21.14
N ASN A 706 -28.76 -31.53 -20.51
CA ASN A 706 -27.52 -32.29 -20.70
C ASN A 706 -27.72 -33.35 -21.79
N PRO A 707 -27.13 -33.19 -23.00
CA PRO A 707 -27.37 -34.13 -24.09
C PRO A 707 -26.78 -35.52 -23.87
N ARG A 708 -25.85 -35.68 -22.91
CA ARG A 708 -25.27 -37.00 -22.59
C ARG A 708 -26.19 -37.82 -21.68
N THR A 709 -26.82 -37.18 -20.70
CA THR A 709 -27.69 -37.87 -19.73
C THR A 709 -29.17 -37.78 -20.08
N GLY A 710 -29.55 -36.85 -20.95
CA GLY A 710 -30.94 -36.54 -21.28
C GLY A 710 -31.68 -35.73 -20.20
N GLN A 711 -31.01 -35.34 -19.11
CA GLN A 711 -31.62 -34.63 -17.99
C GLN A 711 -31.77 -33.12 -18.24
N PHE A 712 -32.76 -32.53 -17.58
CA PHE A 712 -33.11 -31.11 -17.61
C PHE A 712 -32.90 -30.45 -16.24
N THR A 713 -32.65 -29.14 -16.21
CA THR A 713 -32.53 -28.33 -14.98
C THR A 713 -32.85 -26.86 -15.24
N GLY A 714 -33.08 -26.10 -14.16
CA GLY A 714 -33.17 -24.64 -14.17
C GLY A 714 -34.33 -24.08 -15.00
N ALA A 715 -35.56 -24.36 -14.59
CA ALA A 715 -36.75 -23.79 -15.20
C ALA A 715 -37.03 -22.37 -14.69
N HIS A 716 -37.09 -21.41 -15.61
CA HIS A 716 -37.53 -20.05 -15.31
C HIS A 716 -38.39 -19.51 -16.45
N PRO A 717 -39.43 -18.71 -16.15
CA PRO A 717 -40.24 -18.08 -17.19
C PRO A 717 -39.36 -17.20 -18.07
N SER A 718 -39.43 -17.39 -19.39
CA SER A 718 -38.70 -16.57 -20.34
C SER A 718 -39.33 -15.18 -20.36
N SER A 719 -38.53 -14.13 -20.21
CA SER A 719 -39.01 -12.74 -20.27
C SER A 719 -39.32 -12.26 -21.69
N SER A 720 -39.51 -13.18 -22.65
CA SER A 720 -39.65 -12.91 -24.09
C SER A 720 -41.06 -12.54 -24.55
N ASN A 721 -41.99 -12.23 -23.64
CA ASN A 721 -43.23 -11.55 -24.02
C ASN A 721 -42.99 -10.04 -24.14
N PHE A 722 -42.37 -9.62 -25.27
CA PHE A 722 -42.43 -8.27 -25.83
C PHE A 722 -42.68 -8.32 -27.33
#